data_AF-A0A0M0JQU2-F1
#
_entry.id   AF-A0A0M0JQU2-F1
#
_cell.length_a   1.000
_cell.length_b   1.000
_cell.length_c   1.000
_cell.angle_alpha   90.00
_cell.angle_beta   90.00
_cell.angle_gamma   90.00
#
_symmetry.space_group_name_H-M   'P 1'
#
loop_
_entity.id
_entity.type
_entity.pdbx_description
1 polymer ?
#
loop_
_entity_poly.entity_id
_entity_poly.type
_entity_poly.pdbx_seq_one_letter_code
_entity_poly.pdbx_strand_id
1 'polypeptide(L)'
;MVKPSLNAPAAEAPDDDQEGFGGTDEMLLDAVSKMEWKNIEQSLSHNKKTVALMLKRSCAQVRTKGDLERDESNGKFLGDMLTEMDNFATWCYTEHIRPKLIELLPIELEEEEEEEDPKKKKKGGKPGAGGGKPGAGGGKKGGGGKAAIPAKTQIKLDNVLRIMKGESAKKGASTMGVGAHAMGWLEALEAGKNLVLDAPWELQLAKEMGTAAALLGKKEKGTTKEESEEKRYRNVRNLADAIVIFETQYKQRYGVDELPPLQLLTDARFVLGELKVKTKFTVSKCLRKHPHLLSTSQFKSRHAAKFLQPYSTQLDLFKSIVKPGPRLVLLRSPPDTGKTSLAPALPELFPEQRVVFCCLARRVNLEVAQTLYNMGIPFAWVHNKQVTCSWLCGLRGASTSTSIAQMEEKLRVGVEKLQETQGGLSNTKVRKRNAQVIRPPRCFVSDVASCAWLTKQLEPDKTVLMIDEPTMGADQGHGEALPPSSLTGLMTQAMLAAPYKTIWSSATLPPGNTIPTLINKFKERFSVGDEAVDELVSMQLNVGVLLVRPNGQVALPHAICAVEGEGEKGASAALSEFITRLKTEPLLLKAYTAQAISTMEDRLSADDVKPLAAKAKMEVPQIDEHFEDLSKLSHGSLRQYAVLILEKLAATKDDKLIQLACTPSKDASQALFPPFDAPKLLLQNAHKFPGMTLTVSSDPKEQIGATSEALVKEMPSLKKLNKEIEAAEEAYRKRIDGIRKEAEKVKGGEDRIEEIVSAKLREMGLSEGAGPGVKIPEHCVVNSRAHLRKYAGAQVAEEMDGGFIRIPPSNAELKEVGALPVDETWAALLLAGVAAHMPHDPVLNPAGDISYTNYVANKMEHGQLAVCGVTKDFTYGANVPCTSVLVDKDFLLKHSANTLRQFIGRVARTGLAPFGIAQFEDDAFLEKMCGKNNQEEALCMEATAKAICKLVDAGEELS
;
A
#
# COMPACT_ATOMS: atom_id res chain seq x y z
N MET A 1 18.24 -56.40 41.68
CA MET A 1 17.77 -55.92 42.99
C MET A 1 18.41 -54.56 43.27
N VAL A 2 17.57 -53.54 43.49
CA VAL A 2 17.77 -52.30 44.29
C VAL A 2 18.97 -51.37 44.02
N LYS A 3 18.64 -50.06 43.90
CA LYS A 3 19.47 -48.84 43.72
C LYS A 3 20.65 -48.67 44.71
N PRO A 4 21.61 -47.78 44.39
CA PRO A 4 21.78 -46.51 45.15
C PRO A 4 22.03 -45.30 44.22
N SER A 5 21.34 -44.16 44.34
CA SER A 5 21.47 -43.03 45.29
C SER A 5 22.60 -42.04 44.95
N LEU A 6 22.17 -40.80 44.67
CA LEU A 6 22.93 -39.60 44.35
C LEU A 6 23.87 -39.13 45.47
N ASN A 7 25.01 -38.55 45.08
CA ASN A 7 25.45 -37.20 45.48
C ASN A 7 26.74 -36.82 44.74
N ALA A 8 26.70 -35.72 43.99
CA ALA A 8 27.86 -35.00 43.46
C ALA A 8 27.59 -33.49 43.57
N PRO A 9 28.64 -32.67 43.75
CA PRO A 9 28.59 -31.42 44.51
C PRO A 9 28.12 -30.21 43.69
N ALA A 10 27.67 -29.19 44.44
CA ALA A 10 27.19 -27.91 43.96
C ALA A 10 28.22 -27.17 43.08
N ALA A 11 27.80 -26.81 41.87
CA ALA A 11 28.41 -25.78 41.06
C ALA A 11 27.51 -24.54 41.12
N GLU A 12 28.12 -23.38 41.31
CA GLU A 12 27.50 -22.07 41.43
C GLU A 12 26.60 -21.77 40.22
N ALA A 13 25.40 -21.26 40.50
CA ALA A 13 24.43 -20.86 39.49
C ALA A 13 24.95 -19.62 38.72
N PRO A 14 24.96 -19.62 37.38
CA PRO A 14 24.97 -18.38 36.62
C PRO A 14 23.59 -17.71 36.75
N ASP A 15 23.60 -16.38 36.92
CA ASP A 15 22.41 -15.53 36.94
C ASP A 15 21.55 -15.75 35.68
N ASP A 16 20.35 -16.30 35.88
CA ASP A 16 19.28 -16.44 34.88
C ASP A 16 18.61 -15.07 34.64
N ASP A 17 19.31 -14.17 33.93
CA ASP A 17 18.74 -12.96 33.32
C ASP A 17 18.96 -12.98 31.79
N GLN A 18 18.80 -14.15 31.16
CA GLN A 18 18.62 -14.23 29.71
C GLN A 18 17.13 -14.14 29.39
N GLU A 19 16.67 -12.95 28.97
CA GLU A 19 15.50 -12.78 28.10
C GLU A 19 15.79 -13.44 26.73
N GLY A 20 15.95 -14.77 26.74
CA GLY A 20 16.08 -15.60 25.56
C GLY A 20 14.70 -16.01 25.08
N PHE A 21 14.55 -16.14 23.77
CA PHE A 21 13.49 -16.94 23.15
C PHE A 21 13.63 -18.39 23.66
N GLY A 22 13.08 -18.66 24.85
CA GLY A 22 12.76 -20.00 25.28
C GLY A 22 11.65 -20.51 24.39
N GLY A 23 12.03 -21.11 23.26
CA GLY A 23 11.13 -21.93 22.47
C GLY A 23 10.68 -23.11 23.31
N THR A 24 9.68 -22.90 24.16
CA THR A 24 8.88 -23.99 24.69
C THR A 24 8.02 -24.52 23.54
N ASP A 25 7.91 -25.84 23.47
CA ASP A 25 7.23 -26.68 22.48
C ASP A 25 5.77 -26.29 22.13
N GLU A 26 5.19 -25.24 22.72
CA GLU A 26 3.78 -24.89 22.58
C GLU A 26 3.44 -24.01 21.37
N MET A 27 4.39 -23.31 20.74
CA MET A 27 4.11 -22.55 19.49
C MET A 27 4.10 -23.43 18.22
N LEU A 28 4.38 -24.73 18.34
CA LEU A 28 4.61 -25.64 17.21
C LEU A 28 3.46 -26.62 16.92
N LEU A 29 2.33 -26.55 17.64
CA LEU A 29 1.38 -27.68 17.68
C LEU A 29 0.06 -27.57 16.92
N ASP A 30 -0.34 -26.43 16.35
CA ASP A 30 -1.68 -26.36 15.78
C ASP A 30 -1.75 -26.53 14.25
N ALA A 31 -2.42 -27.61 13.83
CA ALA A 31 -3.01 -27.72 12.50
C ALA A 31 -3.89 -26.48 12.19
N VAL A 32 -4.10 -26.18 10.90
CA VAL A 32 -4.95 -25.05 10.49
C VAL A 32 -6.34 -25.21 11.11
N SER A 33 -6.74 -24.24 11.93
CA SER A 33 -8.01 -24.25 12.63
C SER A 33 -9.18 -24.15 11.64
N LYS A 34 -10.37 -24.62 12.05
CA LYS A 34 -11.59 -24.46 11.24
C LYS A 34 -11.89 -23.00 10.90
N MET A 35 -11.52 -22.07 11.78
CA MET A 35 -11.73 -20.64 11.58
C MET A 35 -10.76 -20.08 10.52
N GLU A 36 -9.50 -20.50 10.53
CA GLU A 36 -8.53 -20.11 9.51
C GLU A 36 -8.88 -20.66 8.13
N TRP A 37 -9.36 -21.91 8.04
CA TRP A 37 -9.89 -22.44 6.78
C TRP A 37 -11.05 -21.61 6.25
N LYS A 38 -11.99 -21.21 7.12
CA LYS A 38 -13.07 -20.28 6.74
C LYS A 38 -12.52 -18.93 6.27
N ASN A 39 -11.47 -18.40 6.91
CA ASN A 39 -10.86 -17.13 6.52
C ASN A 39 -10.16 -17.22 5.15
N ILE A 40 -9.49 -18.33 4.84
CA ILE A 40 -8.91 -18.60 3.51
C ILE A 40 -10.01 -18.65 2.45
N GLU A 41 -11.17 -19.24 2.79
CA GLU A 41 -12.33 -19.35 1.88
C GLU A 41 -13.10 -18.04 1.69
N GLN A 42 -12.94 -17.06 2.59
CA GLN A 42 -13.57 -15.76 2.46
C GLN A 42 -13.03 -14.98 1.25
N SER A 43 -13.94 -14.33 0.53
CA SER A 43 -13.60 -13.59 -0.68
C SER A 43 -12.71 -12.38 -0.36
N LEU A 44 -11.62 -12.24 -1.11
CA LEU A 44 -10.76 -11.07 -1.07
C LEU A 44 -11.53 -9.77 -1.39
N SER A 45 -11.03 -8.65 -0.85
CA SER A 45 -11.47 -7.32 -1.28
C SER A 45 -11.28 -7.16 -2.79
N HIS A 46 -12.11 -6.32 -3.42
CA HIS A 46 -12.06 -6.05 -4.86
C HIS A 46 -10.64 -5.76 -5.37
N ASN A 47 -9.87 -4.95 -4.63
CA ASN A 47 -8.49 -4.61 -4.98
C ASN A 47 -7.55 -5.83 -5.03
N LYS A 48 -7.62 -6.72 -4.04
CA LYS A 48 -6.76 -7.92 -4.00
C LYS A 48 -7.12 -8.91 -5.13
N LYS A 49 -8.40 -8.99 -5.54
CA LYS A 49 -8.80 -9.76 -6.75
C LYS A 49 -8.22 -9.18 -8.03
N THR A 50 -8.22 -7.85 -8.18
CA THR A 50 -7.62 -7.16 -9.33
C THR A 50 -6.12 -7.41 -9.43
N VAL A 51 -5.38 -7.37 -8.31
CA VAL A 51 -3.94 -7.71 -8.25
C VAL A 51 -3.68 -9.13 -8.75
N ALA A 52 -4.47 -10.10 -8.29
CA ALA A 52 -4.29 -11.50 -8.66
C ALA A 52 -4.53 -11.74 -10.16
N LEU A 53 -5.56 -11.11 -10.74
CA LEU A 53 -5.82 -11.16 -12.18
C LEU A 53 -4.70 -10.51 -13.00
N MET A 54 -4.18 -9.37 -12.55
CA MET A 54 -3.06 -8.67 -13.19
C MET A 54 -1.79 -9.52 -13.24
N LEU A 55 -1.43 -10.16 -12.13
CA LEU A 55 -0.27 -11.04 -12.07
C LEU A 55 -0.43 -12.28 -12.95
N LYS A 56 -1.62 -12.88 -12.98
CA LYS A 56 -1.93 -14.02 -13.86
C LYS A 56 -1.76 -13.67 -15.33
N ARG A 57 -2.24 -12.49 -15.75
CA ARG A 57 -2.06 -11.98 -17.12
C ARG A 57 -0.57 -11.78 -17.45
N SER A 58 0.16 -11.14 -16.55
CA SER A 58 1.59 -10.87 -16.70
C SER A 58 2.40 -12.16 -16.88
N CYS A 59 2.13 -13.19 -16.07
CA CYS A 59 2.79 -14.49 -16.20
C CYS A 59 2.47 -15.18 -17.54
N ALA A 60 1.22 -15.09 -18.00
CA ALA A 60 0.82 -15.65 -19.29
C ALA A 60 1.54 -14.98 -20.47
N GLN A 61 1.76 -13.66 -20.40
CA GLN A 61 2.52 -12.90 -21.41
C GLN A 61 3.99 -13.33 -21.44
N VAL A 62 4.67 -13.35 -20.28
CA VAL A 62 6.07 -13.81 -20.18
C VAL A 62 6.24 -15.20 -20.81
N ARG A 63 5.30 -16.12 -20.52
CA ARG A 63 5.36 -17.49 -21.01
C ARG A 63 5.14 -17.60 -22.53
N THR A 64 4.30 -16.75 -23.11
CA THR A 64 3.89 -16.86 -24.53
C THR A 64 4.77 -16.04 -25.47
N LYS A 65 5.24 -14.88 -25.04
CA LYS A 65 5.96 -13.92 -25.88
C LYS A 65 7.45 -13.78 -25.53
N GLY A 66 7.89 -14.29 -24.38
CA GLY A 66 9.27 -14.08 -23.89
C GLY A 66 9.54 -12.64 -23.41
N ASP A 67 8.57 -11.73 -23.55
CA ASP A 67 8.59 -10.36 -23.06
C ASP A 67 7.19 -9.93 -22.61
N LEU A 68 7.11 -8.87 -21.81
CA LEU A 68 5.83 -8.28 -21.36
C LEU A 68 5.47 -7.07 -22.20
N GLU A 69 4.44 -7.20 -23.03
CA GLU A 69 3.70 -6.04 -23.53
C GLU A 69 2.68 -5.61 -22.46
N ARG A 70 2.76 -4.36 -22.00
CA ARG A 70 1.81 -3.81 -21.02
C ARG A 70 0.38 -3.90 -21.56
N ASP A 71 -0.54 -4.27 -20.66
CA ASP A 71 -1.96 -4.52 -20.94
C ASP A 71 -2.66 -3.30 -21.58
N GLU A 72 -3.21 -3.47 -22.78
CA GLU A 72 -3.98 -2.45 -23.52
C GLU A 72 -5.42 -2.30 -22.98
N SER A 73 -5.85 -3.10 -21.99
CA SER A 73 -7.28 -3.25 -21.68
C SER A 73 -7.92 -2.15 -20.84
N ASN A 74 -7.19 -1.15 -20.33
CA ASN A 74 -7.71 -0.23 -19.31
C ASN A 74 -7.67 1.25 -19.72
N GLY A 75 -8.67 1.67 -20.49
CA GLY A 75 -8.82 3.02 -21.04
C GLY A 75 -8.40 3.05 -22.51
N LYS A 76 -9.39 3.19 -23.40
CA LYS A 76 -9.21 3.16 -24.86
C LYS A 76 -8.89 4.56 -25.37
N PHE A 77 -7.99 4.71 -26.33
CA PHE A 77 -7.88 6.00 -27.05
C PHE A 77 -9.14 6.19 -27.89
N LEU A 78 -9.47 7.45 -28.23
CA LEU A 78 -10.70 7.74 -28.97
C LEU A 78 -10.79 6.91 -30.26
N GLY A 79 -9.64 6.66 -30.91
CA GLY A 79 -9.50 5.80 -32.09
C GLY A 79 -9.96 4.35 -31.90
N ASP A 80 -9.77 3.75 -30.72
CA ASP A 80 -10.12 2.35 -30.44
C ASP A 80 -11.62 2.17 -30.16
N MET A 81 -12.30 3.20 -29.65
CA MET A 81 -13.75 3.15 -29.40
C MET A 81 -14.58 3.35 -30.67
N LEU A 82 -14.02 4.03 -31.67
CA LEU A 82 -14.68 4.29 -32.96
C LEU A 82 -14.94 3.01 -33.75
N THR A 83 -14.22 1.92 -33.46
CA THR A 83 -14.41 0.60 -34.08
C THR A 83 -15.40 -0.31 -33.34
N GLU A 84 -15.76 -0.01 -32.09
CA GLU A 84 -16.57 -0.91 -31.23
C GLU A 84 -17.99 -0.41 -30.94
N MET A 85 -18.30 0.84 -31.26
CA MET A 85 -19.64 1.39 -31.15
C MET A 85 -19.88 2.31 -32.33
N ASP A 86 -20.73 1.89 -33.27
CA ASP A 86 -21.03 2.58 -34.52
C ASP A 86 -21.53 4.04 -34.37
N ASN A 87 -21.76 4.53 -33.14
CA ASN A 87 -22.24 5.88 -32.87
C ASN A 87 -21.92 6.42 -31.45
N PHE A 88 -20.83 5.99 -30.81
CA PHE A 88 -20.50 6.48 -29.45
C PHE A 88 -20.27 8.00 -29.42
N ALA A 89 -19.59 8.54 -30.44
CA ALA A 89 -19.40 9.97 -30.62
C ALA A 89 -20.73 10.73 -30.77
N THR A 90 -21.67 10.16 -31.53
CA THR A 90 -23.00 10.71 -31.76
C THR A 90 -23.83 10.69 -30.48
N TRP A 91 -23.81 9.60 -29.73
CA TRP A 91 -24.55 9.41 -28.47
C TRP A 91 -24.07 10.36 -27.35
N CYS A 92 -22.75 10.46 -27.12
CA CYS A 92 -22.18 11.42 -26.17
C CYS A 92 -22.58 12.86 -26.52
N TYR A 93 -22.60 13.20 -27.80
CA TYR A 93 -22.97 14.53 -28.28
C TYR A 93 -24.48 14.82 -28.13
N THR A 94 -25.38 13.91 -28.51
CA THR A 94 -26.84 14.14 -28.50
C THR A 94 -27.48 14.07 -27.11
N GLU A 95 -27.07 13.15 -26.24
CA GLU A 95 -27.78 12.87 -24.97
C GLU A 95 -27.22 13.64 -23.77
N HIS A 96 -25.94 14.03 -23.81
CA HIS A 96 -25.25 14.56 -22.63
C HIS A 96 -24.71 15.98 -22.83
N ILE A 97 -24.28 16.31 -24.05
CA ILE A 97 -23.59 17.56 -24.35
C ILE A 97 -24.57 18.62 -24.92
N ARG A 98 -25.42 18.24 -25.89
CA ARG A 98 -26.32 19.15 -26.63
C ARG A 98 -27.46 19.80 -25.81
N PRO A 99 -28.17 19.13 -24.88
CA PRO A 99 -29.29 19.75 -24.15
C PRO A 99 -28.87 20.85 -23.17
N LYS A 100 -27.68 20.73 -22.57
CA LYS A 100 -27.14 21.68 -21.58
C LYS A 100 -26.44 22.89 -22.18
N LEU A 101 -25.91 22.73 -23.41
CA LEU A 101 -25.37 23.82 -24.25
C LEU A 101 -26.44 24.85 -24.69
N ILE A 102 -27.71 24.44 -24.78
CA ILE A 102 -28.83 25.33 -25.13
C ILE A 102 -29.27 26.19 -23.92
N GLU A 103 -29.10 25.68 -22.70
CA GLU A 103 -29.57 26.30 -21.46
C GLU A 103 -28.57 27.31 -20.86
N LEU A 104 -27.26 27.12 -21.09
CA LEU A 104 -26.18 27.94 -20.50
C LEU A 104 -25.74 29.17 -21.32
N LEU A 105 -25.97 29.22 -22.64
CA LEU A 105 -25.56 30.35 -23.50
C LEU A 105 -26.60 30.62 -24.61
N PRO A 106 -27.39 31.72 -24.54
CA PRO A 106 -28.53 31.94 -25.42
C PRO A 106 -28.13 32.67 -26.70
N ILE A 107 -27.65 31.98 -27.75
CA ILE A 107 -27.55 32.57 -29.11
C ILE A 107 -27.85 31.56 -30.23
N GLU A 108 -28.77 31.97 -31.11
CA GLU A 108 -29.29 31.33 -32.32
C GLU A 108 -28.29 31.32 -33.52
N LEU A 109 -28.26 30.28 -34.37
CA LEU A 109 -27.47 30.20 -35.64
C LEU A 109 -28.35 29.83 -36.84
N GLU A 110 -28.16 30.19 -38.10
CA GLU A 110 -28.94 29.55 -39.22
C GLU A 110 -28.16 28.41 -39.90
N GLU A 111 -28.67 27.75 -40.95
CA GLU A 111 -28.20 26.50 -41.62
C GLU A 111 -27.27 26.79 -42.82
N GLU A 112 -26.24 25.98 -43.12
CA GLU A 112 -25.52 26.01 -44.40
C GLU A 112 -25.72 24.68 -45.11
N GLU A 113 -26.12 24.77 -46.38
CA GLU A 113 -26.47 23.69 -47.29
C GLU A 113 -25.22 23.03 -47.92
N GLU A 114 -25.32 21.73 -48.19
CA GLU A 114 -24.29 20.86 -48.78
C GLU A 114 -23.97 21.23 -50.24
N GLU A 115 -22.68 21.29 -50.61
CA GLU A 115 -22.26 21.30 -52.02
C GLU A 115 -22.47 19.91 -52.65
N GLU A 116 -23.41 19.83 -53.59
CA GLU A 116 -23.59 18.68 -54.48
C GLU A 116 -22.61 18.65 -55.66
N ASP A 117 -22.20 17.42 -55.98
CA ASP A 117 -21.38 16.92 -57.07
C ASP A 117 -21.89 17.31 -58.49
N PRO A 118 -21.05 17.83 -59.40
CA PRO A 118 -21.53 18.30 -60.70
C PRO A 118 -21.64 17.14 -61.71
N LYS A 119 -22.83 16.53 -61.84
CA LYS A 119 -23.30 15.88 -63.11
C LYS A 119 -24.74 15.29 -63.00
N LYS A 120 -25.76 16.04 -63.46
CA LYS A 120 -26.76 15.65 -64.50
C LYS A 120 -28.05 16.53 -64.48
N LYS A 121 -28.12 17.41 -65.48
CA LYS A 121 -29.30 17.90 -66.26
C LYS A 121 -30.75 17.71 -65.74
N LYS A 122 -31.41 18.87 -65.66
CA LYS A 122 -32.65 19.34 -66.37
C LYS A 122 -34.05 19.23 -65.72
N LYS A 123 -34.69 20.44 -65.70
CA LYS A 123 -36.13 20.81 -65.79
C LYS A 123 -36.98 20.46 -64.56
N GLY A 124 -37.80 21.33 -63.96
CA GLY A 124 -38.33 22.65 -64.30
C GLY A 124 -39.75 22.75 -63.71
N GLY A 125 -40.20 23.94 -63.29
CA GLY A 125 -41.64 24.23 -63.11
C GLY A 125 -42.08 24.65 -61.71
N LYS A 126 -42.77 25.80 -61.65
CA LYS A 126 -43.23 26.60 -60.50
C LYS A 126 -44.75 26.33 -60.23
N PRO A 127 -45.49 27.05 -59.34
CA PRO A 127 -46.20 26.46 -58.20
C PRO A 127 -47.72 26.78 -58.13
N GLY A 128 -48.42 26.28 -57.10
CA GLY A 128 -49.76 26.76 -56.67
C GLY A 128 -50.30 25.87 -55.54
N ALA A 129 -50.49 26.36 -54.32
CA ALA A 129 -51.56 27.23 -53.80
C ALA A 129 -52.75 26.45 -53.22
N GLY A 130 -53.08 26.72 -51.95
CA GLY A 130 -54.46 26.75 -51.46
C GLY A 130 -54.97 25.57 -50.62
N GLY A 131 -55.08 25.81 -49.31
CA GLY A 131 -56.37 25.83 -48.62
C GLY A 131 -57.04 24.52 -48.16
N GLY A 132 -57.46 24.51 -46.88
CA GLY A 132 -58.70 23.83 -46.47
C GLY A 132 -58.55 22.57 -45.63
N LYS A 133 -58.78 22.70 -44.32
CA LYS A 133 -59.45 21.67 -43.48
C LYS A 133 -60.97 21.95 -43.53
N PRO A 134 -61.90 21.04 -43.15
CA PRO A 134 -61.75 19.95 -42.18
C PRO A 134 -62.51 18.63 -42.50
N GLY A 135 -62.31 17.58 -41.67
CA GLY A 135 -63.37 16.60 -41.40
C GLY A 135 -63.00 15.11 -41.32
N ALA A 136 -63.09 14.59 -40.09
CA ALA A 136 -63.58 13.25 -39.68
C ALA A 136 -62.85 11.95 -40.11
N GLY A 137 -62.72 11.06 -39.11
CA GLY A 137 -62.87 9.61 -39.32
C GLY A 137 -61.65 8.78 -38.94
N GLY A 138 -61.80 7.90 -37.95
CA GLY A 138 -60.70 7.12 -37.37
C GLY A 138 -60.12 6.03 -38.26
N GLY A 139 -58.93 5.56 -37.87
CA GLY A 139 -58.27 4.42 -38.49
C GLY A 139 -56.84 4.25 -37.98
N LYS A 140 -56.64 3.32 -37.05
CA LYS A 140 -55.39 3.04 -36.34
C LYS A 140 -54.45 2.21 -37.23
N LYS A 141 -53.24 2.68 -37.55
CA LYS A 141 -51.99 1.88 -37.63
C LYS A 141 -50.75 2.76 -37.85
N GLY A 142 -49.66 2.36 -37.20
CA GLY A 142 -48.53 3.19 -36.84
C GLY A 142 -47.60 3.63 -37.97
N GLY A 143 -46.92 4.75 -37.72
CA GLY A 143 -45.81 5.27 -38.50
C GLY A 143 -44.64 5.57 -37.56
N GLY A 144 -43.49 4.93 -37.80
CA GLY A 144 -42.21 5.43 -37.34
C GLY A 144 -41.83 6.65 -38.18
N GLY A 145 -41.39 7.72 -37.51
CA GLY A 145 -40.84 8.91 -38.14
C GLY A 145 -39.57 9.32 -37.41
N LYS A 146 -38.43 9.26 -38.11
CA LYS A 146 -37.20 9.96 -37.73
C LYS A 146 -37.45 11.47 -37.78
N ALA A 147 -37.17 12.18 -36.70
CA ALA A 147 -37.22 13.64 -36.67
C ALA A 147 -35.91 14.24 -37.21
N ALA A 148 -36.01 15.23 -38.09
CA ALA A 148 -34.87 15.94 -38.70
C ALA A 148 -34.25 16.99 -37.74
N ILE A 149 -32.95 17.23 -37.89
CA ILE A 149 -32.16 18.15 -37.07
C ILE A 149 -32.38 19.60 -37.56
N PRO A 150 -32.56 20.60 -36.67
CA PRO A 150 -32.82 22.00 -37.08
C PRO A 150 -31.57 22.78 -37.53
N ALA A 151 -31.77 23.68 -38.49
CA ALA A 151 -30.88 24.71 -39.03
C ALA A 151 -29.72 25.22 -38.24
N LYS A 152 -30.05 25.71 -37.05
CA LYS A 152 -29.09 26.30 -36.14
C LYS A 152 -28.04 25.30 -35.65
N THR A 153 -28.33 24.01 -35.77
CA THR A 153 -27.50 22.88 -35.34
C THR A 153 -26.49 22.46 -36.40
N GLN A 154 -26.79 22.63 -37.69
CA GLN A 154 -25.90 22.25 -38.79
C GLN A 154 -24.69 23.19 -38.90
N ILE A 155 -24.87 24.53 -38.88
CA ILE A 155 -23.75 25.52 -38.89
C ILE A 155 -22.86 25.46 -37.64
N LYS A 156 -23.41 25.03 -36.51
CA LYS A 156 -22.67 24.80 -35.26
C LYS A 156 -21.77 23.57 -35.38
N LEU A 157 -22.29 22.49 -35.99
CA LEU A 157 -21.52 21.29 -36.31
C LEU A 157 -20.41 21.58 -37.32
N ASP A 158 -20.68 22.37 -38.35
CA ASP A 158 -19.71 22.66 -39.42
C ASP A 158 -18.55 23.54 -38.91
N ASN A 159 -18.79 24.50 -38.02
CA ASN A 159 -17.72 25.27 -37.38
C ASN A 159 -16.86 24.42 -36.41
N VAL A 160 -17.47 23.44 -35.73
CA VAL A 160 -16.74 22.51 -34.84
C VAL A 160 -15.92 21.52 -35.65
N LEU A 161 -16.47 20.98 -36.74
CA LEU A 161 -15.76 20.12 -37.69
C LEU A 161 -14.62 20.86 -38.41
N ARG A 162 -14.76 22.16 -38.65
CA ARG A 162 -13.74 23.03 -39.26
C ARG A 162 -12.59 23.37 -38.30
N ILE A 163 -12.89 23.49 -37.01
CA ILE A 163 -11.88 23.63 -35.94
C ILE A 163 -11.15 22.30 -35.69
N MET A 164 -11.84 21.15 -35.75
CA MET A 164 -11.21 19.82 -35.69
C MET A 164 -10.29 19.51 -36.88
N LYS A 165 -10.43 20.24 -37.99
CA LYS A 165 -9.58 20.14 -39.19
C LYS A 165 -8.44 21.19 -39.24
N GLY A 166 -8.32 22.05 -38.22
CA GLY A 166 -7.19 22.99 -38.07
C GLY A 166 -7.35 24.36 -38.74
N GLU A 167 -8.57 24.80 -39.09
CA GLU A 167 -8.79 26.10 -39.73
C GLU A 167 -9.35 27.18 -38.78
N SER A 168 -8.98 28.44 -39.04
CA SER A 168 -9.29 29.59 -38.17
C SER A 168 -10.70 30.17 -38.37
N ALA A 169 -11.30 30.63 -37.27
CA ALA A 169 -12.61 31.28 -37.25
C ALA A 169 -12.51 32.79 -37.61
N LYS A 170 -12.42 33.08 -38.92
CA LYS A 170 -12.47 34.40 -39.60
C LYS A 170 -11.33 35.42 -39.34
N LYS A 171 -10.99 36.15 -40.43
CA LYS A 171 -10.01 37.24 -40.51
C LYS A 171 -10.37 38.39 -39.57
N GLY A 172 -9.41 38.77 -38.72
CA GLY A 172 -9.31 40.11 -38.14
C GLY A 172 -9.76 40.23 -36.70
N ALA A 173 -8.92 39.81 -35.75
CA ALA A 173 -8.70 40.48 -34.47
C ALA A 173 -7.47 39.87 -33.82
N SER A 174 -6.42 40.68 -33.68
CA SER A 174 -5.22 40.36 -32.92
C SER A 174 -5.57 40.22 -31.43
N THR A 175 -5.01 39.19 -30.80
CA THR A 175 -4.99 38.91 -29.35
C THR A 175 -6.27 38.37 -28.72
N MET A 176 -6.31 37.06 -28.45
CA MET A 176 -7.04 36.47 -27.30
C MET A 176 -6.67 34.99 -27.12
N GLY A 177 -6.45 34.59 -25.86
CA GLY A 177 -5.55 33.50 -25.45
C GLY A 177 -6.12 32.07 -25.36
N VAL A 178 -5.16 31.16 -25.19
CA VAL A 178 -5.17 29.68 -25.32
C VAL A 178 -6.13 28.93 -24.36
N GLY A 179 -6.91 29.62 -23.52
CA GLY A 179 -7.86 29.01 -22.57
C GLY A 179 -9.28 28.74 -23.12
N ALA A 180 -9.62 29.29 -24.30
CA ALA A 180 -10.99 29.24 -24.82
C ALA A 180 -11.41 27.86 -25.36
N HIS A 181 -10.45 27.09 -25.91
CA HIS A 181 -10.70 25.72 -26.37
C HIS A 181 -10.94 24.76 -25.21
N ALA A 182 -10.08 24.78 -24.19
CA ALA A 182 -10.17 23.88 -23.03
C ALA A 182 -11.45 24.07 -22.20
N MET A 183 -11.96 25.30 -22.07
CA MET A 183 -13.19 25.58 -21.32
C MET A 183 -14.44 24.99 -21.96
N GLY A 184 -14.49 24.86 -23.30
CA GLY A 184 -15.62 24.26 -24.02
C GLY A 184 -15.72 22.73 -23.90
N TRP A 185 -14.62 22.04 -23.59
CA TRP A 185 -14.61 20.58 -23.37
C TRP A 185 -15.16 20.16 -22.00
N LEU A 186 -15.29 21.09 -21.06
CA LEU A 186 -15.66 20.75 -19.68
C LEU A 186 -17.10 20.89 -19.31
N GLU A 187 -17.80 21.84 -19.89
CA GLU A 187 -19.23 22.00 -19.64
C GLU A 187 -20.03 20.78 -20.16
N ALA A 188 -19.39 19.96 -21.02
CA ALA A 188 -19.85 18.67 -21.54
C ALA A 188 -19.83 17.50 -20.52
N LEU A 189 -19.24 17.64 -19.32
CA LEU A 189 -19.01 16.52 -18.39
C LEU A 189 -19.88 16.53 -17.12
N GLU A 190 -20.77 17.50 -16.92
CA GLU A 190 -21.52 17.66 -15.67
C GLU A 190 -22.98 17.19 -15.74
N ALA A 191 -23.19 15.89 -15.61
CA ALA A 191 -24.28 15.34 -14.78
C ALA A 191 -23.75 14.11 -14.04
N GLY A 192 -23.35 14.31 -12.78
CA GLY A 192 -22.87 13.22 -11.92
C GLY A 192 -21.40 13.26 -11.52
N LYS A 193 -20.76 14.44 -11.43
CA LYS A 193 -19.45 14.73 -10.78
C LYS A 193 -18.22 13.86 -11.13
N ASN A 194 -18.32 12.76 -11.86
CA ASN A 194 -17.25 11.84 -12.19
C ASN A 194 -17.37 11.42 -13.65
N LEU A 195 -16.28 11.59 -14.40
CA LEU A 195 -16.17 11.00 -15.72
C LEU A 195 -16.15 9.48 -15.53
N VAL A 196 -16.79 8.70 -16.41
CA VAL A 196 -16.69 7.24 -16.36
C VAL A 196 -15.21 6.87 -16.39
N LEU A 197 -14.78 5.97 -15.51
CA LEU A 197 -13.40 5.54 -15.41
C LEU A 197 -12.85 5.12 -16.78
N ASP A 198 -13.69 4.49 -17.61
CA ASP A 198 -13.41 3.99 -18.96
C ASP A 198 -13.44 5.02 -20.09
N ALA A 199 -13.68 6.29 -19.80
CA ALA A 199 -13.59 7.33 -20.84
C ALA A 199 -12.16 7.45 -21.39
N PRO A 200 -12.02 7.75 -22.70
CA PRO A 200 -10.74 7.94 -23.36
C PRO A 200 -9.76 8.87 -22.66
N TRP A 201 -8.46 8.58 -22.80
CA TRP A 201 -7.39 9.33 -22.13
C TRP A 201 -7.39 10.82 -22.49
N GLU A 202 -7.74 11.17 -23.73
CA GLU A 202 -7.91 12.54 -24.19
C GLU A 202 -8.99 13.28 -23.40
N LEU A 203 -10.12 12.61 -23.11
CA LEU A 203 -11.25 13.17 -22.36
C LEU A 203 -10.92 13.28 -20.87
N GLN A 204 -10.15 12.33 -20.32
CA GLN A 204 -9.64 12.41 -18.95
C GLN A 204 -8.70 13.62 -18.78
N LEU A 205 -7.79 13.84 -19.72
CA LEU A 205 -6.87 14.99 -19.71
C LEU A 205 -7.63 16.31 -19.89
N ALA A 206 -8.54 16.37 -20.86
CA ALA A 206 -9.37 17.54 -21.10
C ALA A 206 -10.15 17.92 -19.83
N LYS A 207 -10.78 16.98 -19.12
CA LYS A 207 -11.47 17.23 -17.85
C LYS A 207 -10.59 17.93 -16.80
N GLU A 208 -9.35 17.49 -16.63
CA GLU A 208 -8.48 18.14 -15.65
C GLU A 208 -8.06 19.54 -16.12
N MET A 209 -7.86 19.74 -17.42
CA MET A 209 -7.51 21.04 -18.00
C MET A 209 -8.57 22.12 -17.74
N GLY A 210 -9.86 21.82 -17.86
CA GLY A 210 -10.87 22.83 -17.53
C GLY A 210 -11.22 22.92 -16.06
N THR A 211 -10.92 21.90 -15.25
CA THR A 211 -11.02 22.05 -13.79
C THR A 211 -10.00 23.11 -13.36
N ALA A 212 -8.80 23.05 -13.96
CA ALA A 212 -7.79 24.10 -13.89
C ALA A 212 -8.28 25.43 -14.49
N ALA A 213 -8.85 25.44 -15.70
CA ALA A 213 -9.27 26.69 -16.36
C ALA A 213 -10.45 27.38 -15.64
N ALA A 214 -11.38 26.64 -15.02
CA ALA A 214 -12.44 27.19 -14.18
C ALA A 214 -11.86 27.94 -12.97
N LEU A 215 -10.78 27.42 -12.38
CA LEU A 215 -10.04 28.12 -11.32
C LEU A 215 -9.33 29.36 -11.85
N LEU A 216 -8.81 29.32 -13.09
CA LEU A 216 -8.25 30.49 -13.79
C LEU A 216 -9.32 31.57 -14.09
N GLY A 217 -10.58 31.19 -14.32
CA GLY A 217 -11.69 32.11 -14.59
C GLY A 217 -12.31 32.81 -13.37
N LYS A 218 -12.11 32.28 -12.15
CA LYS A 218 -12.62 32.92 -10.91
C LYS A 218 -11.96 34.30 -10.69
N LYS A 219 -12.76 35.37 -10.65
CA LYS A 219 -12.31 36.74 -10.30
C LYS A 219 -11.86 36.79 -8.82
N GLU A 220 -10.81 37.56 -8.52
CA GLU A 220 -10.27 37.84 -7.17
C GLU A 220 -11.23 38.63 -6.26
N LYS A 221 -12.55 38.46 -6.37
CA LYS A 221 -13.45 39.00 -5.35
C LYS A 221 -13.18 38.21 -4.08
N GLY A 222 -12.48 38.88 -3.16
CA GLY A 222 -11.97 38.43 -1.87
C GLY A 222 -12.23 36.97 -1.60
N THR A 223 -11.16 36.15 -1.68
CA THR A 223 -11.15 34.75 -1.25
C THR A 223 -12.25 34.53 -0.22
N THR A 224 -13.37 33.92 -0.62
CA THR A 224 -14.29 33.40 0.38
C THR A 224 -13.41 32.58 1.31
N LYS A 225 -13.62 32.74 2.61
CA LYS A 225 -12.87 32.13 3.71
C LYS A 225 -12.72 30.60 3.62
N GLU A 226 -13.19 29.97 2.54
CA GLU A 226 -13.52 28.56 2.38
C GLU A 226 -12.66 27.80 1.34
N GLU A 227 -11.94 28.42 0.40
CA GLU A 227 -11.00 27.65 -0.47
C GLU A 227 -9.58 27.63 0.08
N SER A 228 -9.22 26.52 0.73
CA SER A 228 -7.89 26.30 1.31
C SER A 228 -6.78 26.33 0.24
N GLU A 229 -5.59 26.79 0.64
CA GLU A 229 -4.38 26.78 -0.21
C GLU A 229 -4.08 25.38 -0.77
N GLU A 230 -4.24 24.37 0.07
CA GLU A 230 -4.09 22.96 -0.27
C GLU A 230 -4.97 22.56 -1.46
N LYS A 231 -6.24 23.00 -1.48
CA LYS A 231 -7.17 22.69 -2.58
C LYS A 231 -6.66 23.25 -3.91
N ARG A 232 -6.05 24.44 -3.91
CA ARG A 232 -5.43 25.03 -5.11
C ARG A 232 -4.23 24.21 -5.59
N TYR A 233 -3.34 23.84 -4.68
CA TYR A 233 -2.16 23.02 -4.99
C TYR A 233 -2.55 21.62 -5.50
N ARG A 234 -3.62 21.05 -4.95
CA ARG A 234 -4.17 19.77 -5.39
C ARG A 234 -4.60 19.78 -6.86
N ASN A 235 -5.21 20.86 -7.33
CA ASN A 235 -5.62 20.98 -8.73
C ASN A 235 -4.42 21.08 -9.69
N VAL A 236 -3.35 21.76 -9.29
CA VAL A 236 -2.08 21.78 -10.04
C VAL A 236 -1.53 20.37 -10.19
N ARG A 237 -1.52 19.58 -9.11
CA ARG A 237 -1.05 18.19 -9.13
C ARG A 237 -1.95 17.25 -9.93
N ASN A 238 -3.27 17.41 -9.88
CA ASN A 238 -4.19 16.60 -10.67
C ASN A 238 -3.91 16.76 -12.18
N LEU A 239 -3.76 17.99 -12.67
CA LEU A 239 -3.46 18.25 -14.08
C LEU A 239 -2.07 17.74 -14.47
N ALA A 240 -1.04 17.97 -13.64
CA ALA A 240 0.30 17.45 -13.89
C ALA A 240 0.31 15.92 -14.01
N ASP A 241 -0.38 15.21 -13.11
CA ASP A 241 -0.47 13.76 -13.16
C ASP A 241 -1.25 13.26 -14.39
N ALA A 242 -2.33 13.95 -14.78
CA ALA A 242 -3.09 13.61 -15.99
C ALA A 242 -2.23 13.69 -17.26
N ILE A 243 -1.36 14.70 -17.36
CA ILE A 243 -0.39 14.85 -18.46
C ILE A 243 0.56 13.65 -18.50
N VAL A 244 1.22 13.33 -17.37
CA VAL A 244 2.17 12.19 -17.28
C VAL A 244 1.52 10.90 -17.71
N ILE A 245 0.30 10.65 -17.22
CA ILE A 245 -0.42 9.41 -17.48
C ILE A 245 -0.76 9.32 -18.96
N PHE A 246 -1.29 10.40 -19.54
CA PHE A 246 -1.59 10.46 -20.97
C PHE A 246 -0.36 10.13 -21.82
N GLU A 247 0.77 10.79 -21.53
CA GLU A 247 2.05 10.56 -22.22
C GLU A 247 2.51 9.10 -22.10
N THR A 248 2.47 8.56 -20.90
CA THR A 248 2.91 7.21 -20.58
C THR A 248 2.06 6.16 -21.31
N GLN A 249 0.74 6.36 -21.37
CA GLN A 249 -0.19 5.47 -22.06
C GLN A 249 -0.01 5.54 -23.57
N TYR A 250 0.19 6.74 -24.11
CA TYR A 250 0.41 6.93 -25.54
C TYR A 250 1.70 6.23 -26.01
N LYS A 251 2.83 6.44 -25.31
CA LYS A 251 4.11 5.79 -25.65
C LYS A 251 4.01 4.26 -25.67
N GLN A 252 3.36 3.70 -24.65
CA GLN A 252 3.16 2.25 -24.57
C GLN A 252 2.30 1.72 -25.71
N ARG A 253 1.18 2.38 -25.99
CA ARG A 253 0.23 1.94 -27.02
C ARG A 253 0.84 1.90 -28.40
N TYR A 254 1.62 2.93 -28.74
CA TYR A 254 2.20 3.06 -30.08
C TYR A 254 3.64 2.52 -30.17
N GLY A 255 4.20 2.00 -29.07
CA GLY A 255 5.57 1.50 -29.04
C GLY A 255 6.61 2.56 -29.38
N VAL A 256 6.38 3.81 -29.00
CA VAL A 256 7.25 4.96 -29.31
C VAL A 256 7.96 5.48 -28.07
N ASP A 257 9.26 5.75 -28.18
CA ASP A 257 10.04 6.35 -27.10
C ASP A 257 9.77 7.86 -26.96
N GLU A 258 9.47 8.52 -28.09
CA GLU A 258 9.16 9.94 -28.16
C GLU A 258 7.72 10.17 -28.67
N LEU A 259 7.05 11.16 -28.07
CA LEU A 259 5.70 11.53 -28.46
C LEU A 259 5.76 12.43 -29.71
N PRO A 260 4.86 12.24 -30.68
CA PRO A 260 4.67 13.25 -31.71
C PRO A 260 4.20 14.58 -31.05
N PRO A 261 4.38 15.73 -31.72
CA PRO A 261 3.88 17.00 -31.21
C PRO A 261 2.34 16.97 -31.17
N LEU A 262 1.79 16.67 -30.00
CA LEU A 262 0.35 16.64 -29.75
C LEU A 262 -0.09 18.01 -29.21
N GLN A 263 -0.98 18.68 -29.94
CA GLN A 263 -1.52 19.98 -29.53
C GLN A 263 -2.17 19.92 -28.15
N LEU A 264 -2.94 18.87 -27.86
CA LEU A 264 -3.58 18.66 -26.55
C LEU A 264 -2.59 18.69 -25.38
N LEU A 265 -1.41 18.07 -25.54
CA LEU A 265 -0.36 18.09 -24.51
C LEU A 265 0.28 19.47 -24.38
N THR A 266 0.46 20.17 -25.50
CA THR A 266 0.97 21.54 -25.51
C THR A 266 0.02 22.47 -24.75
N ASP A 267 -1.28 22.37 -25.02
CA ASP A 267 -2.31 23.15 -24.35
C ASP A 267 -2.40 22.79 -22.86
N ALA A 268 -2.33 21.49 -22.51
CA ALA A 268 -2.35 21.04 -21.12
C ALA A 268 -1.17 21.60 -20.32
N ARG A 269 0.04 21.59 -20.89
CA ARG A 269 1.24 22.17 -20.27
C ARG A 269 1.14 23.70 -20.15
N PHE A 270 0.56 24.38 -21.14
CA PHE A 270 0.30 25.82 -21.05
C PHE A 270 -0.67 26.15 -19.91
N VAL A 271 -1.81 25.45 -19.82
CA VAL A 271 -2.80 25.63 -18.74
C VAL A 271 -2.18 25.35 -17.38
N LEU A 272 -1.33 24.33 -17.28
CA LEU A 272 -0.59 24.03 -16.06
C LEU A 272 0.34 25.18 -15.66
N GLY A 273 1.05 25.79 -16.61
CA GLY A 273 1.89 26.97 -16.40
C GLY A 273 1.11 28.16 -15.84
N GLU A 274 0.00 28.52 -16.48
CA GLU A 274 -0.89 29.60 -16.02
C GLU A 274 -1.47 29.31 -14.63
N LEU A 275 -1.86 28.06 -14.37
CA LEU A 275 -2.39 27.66 -13.07
C LEU A 275 -1.33 27.77 -11.97
N LYS A 276 -0.06 27.40 -12.24
CA LYS A 276 1.04 27.57 -11.29
C LYS A 276 1.19 29.03 -10.89
N VAL A 277 1.18 29.96 -11.85
CA VAL A 277 1.30 31.39 -11.60
C VAL A 277 0.13 31.90 -10.77
N LYS A 278 -1.11 31.60 -11.18
CA LYS A 278 -2.31 32.08 -10.46
C LYS A 278 -2.40 31.56 -9.03
N THR A 279 -2.03 30.30 -8.81
CA THR A 279 -2.08 29.67 -7.48
C THR A 279 -0.85 29.96 -6.62
N LYS A 280 0.16 30.66 -7.17
CA LYS A 280 1.48 30.85 -6.57
C LYS A 280 2.05 29.50 -6.11
N PHE A 281 1.95 28.51 -6.99
CA PHE A 281 2.48 27.17 -6.76
C PHE A 281 3.99 27.19 -6.86
N THR A 282 4.65 26.74 -5.80
CA THR A 282 6.08 26.44 -5.79
C THR A 282 6.27 25.03 -5.24
N VAL A 283 7.16 24.27 -5.84
CA VAL A 283 7.56 22.94 -5.38
C VAL A 283 8.05 23.03 -3.95
N SER A 284 8.92 23.99 -3.62
CA SER A 284 9.44 24.17 -2.24
C SER A 284 8.31 24.28 -1.20
N LYS A 285 7.33 25.17 -1.43
CA LYS A 285 6.16 25.32 -0.54
C LYS A 285 5.27 24.07 -0.51
N CYS A 286 5.12 23.37 -1.65
CA CYS A 286 4.38 22.12 -1.71
C CYS A 286 5.05 21.05 -0.84
N LEU A 287 6.37 20.91 -0.90
CA LEU A 287 7.11 19.94 -0.09
C LEU A 287 6.97 20.25 1.40
N ARG A 288 7.10 21.52 1.79
CA ARG A 288 7.08 21.93 3.21
C ARG A 288 5.69 21.89 3.84
N LYS A 289 4.65 22.33 3.12
CA LYS A 289 3.29 22.47 3.67
C LYS A 289 2.33 21.36 3.28
N HIS A 290 2.46 20.81 2.07
CA HIS A 290 1.50 19.88 1.49
C HIS A 290 2.17 18.62 0.90
N PRO A 291 3.04 17.93 1.66
CA PRO A 291 3.81 16.78 1.15
C PRO A 291 2.93 15.61 0.68
N HIS A 292 1.70 15.49 1.18
CA HIS A 292 0.73 14.47 0.75
C HIS A 292 0.26 14.62 -0.70
N LEU A 293 0.46 15.79 -1.31
CA LEU A 293 0.18 15.99 -2.73
C LEU A 293 1.24 15.34 -3.66
N LEU A 294 2.33 14.81 -3.10
CA LEU A 294 3.33 14.04 -3.83
C LEU A 294 2.95 12.58 -4.00
N SER A 295 2.30 11.99 -2.99
CA SER A 295 2.04 10.55 -2.93
C SER A 295 0.89 10.14 -3.83
N THR A 296 -0.23 10.86 -3.81
CA THR A 296 -1.38 10.59 -4.68
C THR A 296 -2.15 11.86 -5.02
N SER A 297 -2.47 12.06 -6.30
CA SER A 297 -3.48 13.03 -6.73
C SER A 297 -4.86 12.38 -6.74
N GLN A 298 -5.92 13.19 -6.71
CA GLN A 298 -7.28 12.65 -6.89
C GLN A 298 -7.49 12.07 -8.30
N PHE A 299 -6.69 12.49 -9.27
CA PHE A 299 -6.66 11.87 -10.59
C PHE A 299 -6.10 10.44 -10.52
N LYS A 300 -4.93 10.26 -9.90
CA LYS A 300 -4.33 8.93 -9.68
C LYS A 300 -5.22 8.02 -8.85
N SER A 301 -5.84 8.52 -7.78
CA SER A 301 -6.70 7.69 -6.93
C SER A 301 -7.95 7.20 -7.65
N ARG A 302 -8.58 8.05 -8.50
CA ARG A 302 -9.72 7.64 -9.34
C ARG A 302 -9.33 6.46 -10.24
N HIS A 303 -8.17 6.51 -10.85
CA HIS A 303 -7.77 5.54 -11.88
C HIS A 303 -6.87 4.41 -11.36
N ALA A 304 -6.73 4.25 -10.03
CA ALA A 304 -5.82 3.28 -9.41
C ALA A 304 -5.99 1.82 -9.91
N ALA A 305 -7.23 1.38 -10.18
CA ALA A 305 -7.51 0.03 -10.67
C ALA A 305 -7.05 -0.20 -12.13
N LYS A 306 -6.94 0.87 -12.92
CA LYS A 306 -6.47 0.84 -14.31
C LYS A 306 -4.96 0.80 -14.43
N PHE A 307 -4.29 1.35 -13.43
CA PHE A 307 -2.84 1.52 -13.38
C PHE A 307 -2.10 0.43 -12.63
N LEU A 308 -2.82 -0.60 -12.17
CA LEU A 308 -2.18 -1.70 -11.49
C LEU A 308 -1.31 -2.44 -12.50
N GLN A 309 -0.02 -2.16 -12.46
CA GLN A 309 1.03 -2.80 -13.27
C GLN A 309 1.97 -3.52 -12.31
N PRO A 310 2.59 -4.63 -12.74
CA PRO A 310 3.65 -5.23 -11.96
C PRO A 310 4.77 -4.23 -11.72
N TYR A 311 5.37 -4.27 -10.53
CA TYR A 311 6.58 -3.49 -10.26
C TYR A 311 7.72 -3.95 -11.18
N SER A 312 8.62 -3.03 -11.54
CA SER A 312 9.77 -3.36 -12.42
C SER A 312 10.56 -4.56 -11.90
N THR A 313 10.77 -4.63 -10.59
CA THR A 313 11.48 -5.73 -9.94
C THR A 313 10.74 -7.06 -9.95
N GLN A 314 9.40 -7.04 -10.01
CA GLN A 314 8.62 -8.26 -10.25
C GLN A 314 8.87 -8.77 -11.67
N LEU A 315 8.99 -7.87 -12.64
CA LEU A 315 9.31 -8.23 -14.03
C LEU A 315 10.75 -8.72 -14.17
N ASP A 316 11.71 -8.04 -13.54
CA ASP A 316 13.12 -8.45 -13.53
C ASP A 316 13.29 -9.82 -12.91
N LEU A 317 12.56 -10.10 -11.83
CA LEU A 317 12.51 -11.44 -11.21
C LEU A 317 11.97 -12.48 -12.19
N PHE A 318 10.84 -12.21 -12.86
CA PHE A 318 10.29 -13.15 -13.84
C PHE A 318 11.26 -13.42 -14.99
N LYS A 319 11.90 -12.37 -15.53
CA LYS A 319 12.92 -12.50 -16.58
C LYS A 319 14.12 -13.30 -16.10
N SER A 320 14.55 -13.11 -14.85
CA SER A 320 15.67 -13.80 -14.23
C SER A 320 15.40 -15.29 -14.00
N ILE A 321 14.26 -15.63 -13.39
CA ILE A 321 13.96 -17.01 -12.95
C ILE A 321 13.59 -17.94 -14.11
N VAL A 322 13.01 -17.39 -15.20
CA VAL A 322 12.60 -18.15 -16.40
C VAL A 322 13.78 -18.57 -17.28
N LYS A 323 14.95 -17.92 -17.15
CA LYS A 323 16.18 -18.31 -17.88
C LYS A 323 16.40 -19.84 -17.79
N PRO A 324 16.83 -20.52 -18.86
CA PRO A 324 17.07 -21.96 -18.81
C PRO A 324 18.15 -22.30 -17.78
N GLY A 325 18.11 -23.53 -17.27
CA GLY A 325 19.10 -24.01 -16.29
C GLY A 325 18.79 -23.66 -14.83
N PRO A 326 19.66 -24.06 -13.89
CA PRO A 326 19.52 -23.75 -12.47
C PRO A 326 19.61 -22.24 -12.24
N ARG A 327 18.72 -21.68 -11.42
CA ARG A 327 18.71 -20.25 -11.06
C ARG A 327 18.56 -20.04 -9.56
N LEU A 328 19.43 -19.19 -9.02
CA LEU A 328 19.29 -18.64 -7.68
C LEU A 328 19.14 -17.11 -7.80
N VAL A 329 18.05 -16.58 -7.27
CA VAL A 329 17.77 -15.14 -7.31
C VAL A 329 17.74 -14.56 -5.91
N LEU A 330 18.62 -13.61 -5.66
CA LEU A 330 18.68 -12.82 -4.42
C LEU A 330 17.91 -11.52 -4.66
N LEU A 331 16.65 -11.49 -4.22
CA LEU A 331 15.77 -10.34 -4.35
C LEU A 331 15.84 -9.48 -3.08
N ARG A 332 16.56 -8.37 -3.18
CA ARG A 332 16.58 -7.29 -2.19
C ARG A 332 15.52 -6.25 -2.54
N SER A 333 14.33 -6.38 -1.97
CA SER A 333 13.30 -5.36 -2.16
C SER A 333 12.67 -4.89 -0.85
N PRO A 334 12.39 -3.59 -0.70
CA PRO A 334 11.70 -3.05 0.48
C PRO A 334 10.27 -3.59 0.68
N PRO A 335 9.64 -3.41 1.85
CA PRO A 335 8.20 -3.65 2.03
C PRO A 335 7.37 -2.82 1.02
N ASP A 336 6.14 -3.25 0.74
CA ASP A 336 5.20 -2.59 -0.20
C ASP A 336 5.61 -2.62 -1.69
N THR A 337 6.64 -3.40 -2.06
CA THR A 337 7.07 -3.63 -3.46
C THR A 337 6.45 -4.87 -4.10
N GLY A 338 5.44 -5.47 -3.46
CA GLY A 338 4.76 -6.66 -3.99
C GLY A 338 5.57 -7.95 -3.94
N LYS A 339 6.52 -8.10 -2.99
CA LYS A 339 7.28 -9.34 -2.78
C LYS A 339 6.38 -10.55 -2.62
N THR A 340 5.53 -10.53 -1.60
CA THR A 340 4.65 -11.65 -1.22
C THR A 340 3.64 -12.00 -2.32
N SER A 341 3.20 -11.02 -3.12
CA SER A 341 2.25 -11.27 -4.21
C SER A 341 2.88 -12.02 -5.39
N LEU A 342 4.22 -12.19 -5.43
CA LEU A 342 4.90 -13.03 -6.42
C LEU A 342 4.64 -14.53 -6.20
N ALA A 343 4.51 -14.98 -4.95
CA ALA A 343 4.41 -16.41 -4.65
C ALA A 343 3.19 -17.09 -5.31
N PRO A 344 1.97 -16.50 -5.30
CA PRO A 344 0.83 -17.03 -6.04
C PRO A 344 0.98 -17.01 -7.58
N ALA A 345 1.93 -16.23 -8.12
CA ALA A 345 2.16 -16.11 -9.55
C ALA A 345 3.10 -17.20 -10.09
N LEU A 346 4.03 -17.72 -9.26
CA LEU A 346 5.00 -18.74 -9.64
C LEU A 346 4.37 -20.04 -10.20
N PRO A 347 3.25 -20.57 -9.67
CA PRO A 347 2.62 -21.75 -10.26
C PRO A 347 2.09 -21.51 -11.68
N GLU A 348 1.72 -20.28 -12.04
CA GLU A 348 1.31 -19.98 -13.42
C GLU A 348 2.51 -19.89 -14.36
N LEU A 349 3.66 -19.40 -13.84
CA LEU A 349 4.91 -19.30 -14.57
C LEU A 349 5.55 -20.67 -14.83
N PHE A 350 5.44 -21.59 -13.88
CA PHE A 350 5.99 -22.95 -13.95
C PHE A 350 4.86 -24.00 -13.86
N PRO A 351 4.10 -24.23 -14.95
CA PRO A 351 2.93 -25.13 -14.96
C PRO A 351 3.26 -26.56 -14.50
N GLU A 352 4.43 -27.06 -14.91
CA GLU A 352 4.89 -28.43 -14.71
C GLU A 352 5.67 -28.66 -13.41
N GLN A 353 5.94 -27.59 -12.64
CA GLN A 353 6.72 -27.67 -11.40
C GLN A 353 5.84 -27.42 -10.16
N ARG A 354 6.30 -27.95 -9.03
CA ARG A 354 5.71 -27.68 -7.71
C ARG A 354 6.37 -26.45 -7.11
N VAL A 355 5.58 -25.54 -6.57
CA VAL A 355 6.09 -24.35 -5.88
C VAL A 355 6.08 -24.59 -4.37
N VAL A 356 7.16 -24.26 -3.68
CA VAL A 356 7.22 -24.18 -2.21
C VAL A 356 7.39 -22.71 -1.85
N PHE A 357 6.42 -22.18 -1.11
CA PHE A 357 6.49 -20.86 -0.49
C PHE A 357 6.76 -21.04 1.01
N CYS A 358 7.78 -20.35 1.51
CA CYS A 358 8.17 -20.39 2.91
C CYS A 358 8.19 -18.98 3.49
N CYS A 359 7.45 -18.79 4.58
CA CYS A 359 7.57 -17.62 5.44
C CYS A 359 7.33 -18.04 6.89
N LEU A 360 8.07 -17.47 7.83
CA LEU A 360 7.82 -17.67 9.27
C LEU A 360 6.46 -17.09 9.69
N ALA A 361 6.11 -15.95 9.09
CA ALA A 361 4.90 -15.25 9.43
C ALA A 361 3.65 -16.02 8.98
N ARG A 362 2.98 -16.69 9.93
CA ARG A 362 1.72 -17.42 9.69
C ARG A 362 0.68 -16.58 8.94
N ARG A 363 0.62 -15.28 9.23
CA ARG A 363 -0.29 -14.35 8.56
C ARG A 363 0.03 -14.12 7.08
N VAL A 364 1.31 -14.05 6.71
CA VAL A 364 1.76 -13.97 5.31
C VAL A 364 1.39 -15.27 4.57
N ASN A 365 1.59 -16.41 5.21
CA ASN A 365 1.16 -17.71 4.69
C ASN A 365 -0.36 -17.74 4.43
N LEU A 366 -1.18 -17.22 5.35
CA LEU A 366 -2.63 -17.10 5.15
C LEU A 366 -2.98 -16.19 3.97
N GLU A 367 -2.32 -15.04 3.80
CA GLU A 367 -2.58 -14.15 2.67
C GLU A 367 -2.22 -14.78 1.31
N VAL A 368 -1.12 -15.53 1.26
CA VAL A 368 -0.71 -16.29 0.05
C VAL A 368 -1.72 -17.41 -0.22
N ALA A 369 -2.12 -18.18 0.79
CA ALA A 369 -3.14 -19.23 0.66
C ALA A 369 -4.49 -18.68 0.18
N GLN A 370 -4.94 -17.55 0.73
CA GLN A 370 -6.16 -16.88 0.31
C GLN A 370 -6.05 -16.42 -1.16
N THR A 371 -4.90 -15.89 -1.58
CA THR A 371 -4.68 -15.48 -2.97
C THR A 371 -4.70 -16.68 -3.93
N LEU A 372 -4.02 -17.77 -3.60
CA LEU A 372 -4.04 -19.03 -4.35
C LEU A 372 -5.47 -19.57 -4.49
N TYR A 373 -6.24 -19.55 -3.39
CA TYR A 373 -7.64 -19.98 -3.39
C TYR A 373 -8.49 -19.18 -4.38
N ASN A 374 -8.36 -17.85 -4.35
CA ASN A 374 -9.09 -16.96 -5.24
C ASN A 374 -8.64 -17.05 -6.71
N MET A 375 -7.38 -17.42 -6.96
CA MET A 375 -6.88 -17.71 -8.31
C MET A 375 -7.31 -19.08 -8.84
N GLY A 376 -7.93 -19.92 -8.01
CA GLY A 376 -8.31 -21.29 -8.35
C GLY A 376 -7.11 -22.22 -8.49
N ILE A 377 -5.97 -21.90 -7.88
CA ILE A 377 -4.75 -22.70 -7.90
C ILE A 377 -4.80 -23.71 -6.74
N PRO A 378 -4.78 -25.04 -7.01
CA PRO A 378 -4.73 -26.04 -5.96
C PRO A 378 -3.45 -25.91 -5.13
N PHE A 379 -3.57 -25.87 -3.80
CA PHE A 379 -2.43 -25.74 -2.90
C PHE A 379 -2.59 -26.63 -1.66
N ALA A 380 -1.49 -26.83 -0.94
CA ALA A 380 -1.44 -27.48 0.36
C ALA A 380 -0.81 -26.56 1.39
N TRP A 381 -1.35 -26.58 2.61
CA TRP A 381 -0.76 -25.96 3.78
C TRP A 381 0.13 -26.98 4.48
N VAL A 382 1.40 -26.66 4.69
CA VAL A 382 2.37 -27.55 5.34
C VAL A 382 2.88 -26.90 6.61
N HIS A 383 2.43 -27.43 7.75
CA HIS A 383 2.87 -26.93 9.05
C HIS A 383 3.28 -28.06 9.96
N ASN A 384 4.39 -27.90 10.69
CA ASN A 384 4.95 -28.95 11.55
C ASN A 384 5.06 -30.31 10.80
N LYS A 385 5.57 -30.28 9.56
CA LYS A 385 5.70 -31.45 8.68
C LYS A 385 4.36 -32.17 8.35
N GLN A 386 3.22 -31.55 8.64
CA GLN A 386 1.89 -32.05 8.29
C GLN A 386 1.36 -31.35 7.04
N VAL A 387 0.91 -32.13 6.06
CA VAL A 387 0.42 -31.66 4.76
C VAL A 387 -1.10 -31.67 4.73
N THR A 388 -1.73 -30.51 4.64
CA THR A 388 -3.19 -30.35 4.56
C THR A 388 -3.59 -29.77 3.21
N CYS A 389 -4.24 -30.57 2.37
CA CYS A 389 -4.71 -30.13 1.06
C CYS A 389 -5.91 -29.18 1.15
N SER A 390 -5.89 -28.13 0.33
CA SER A 390 -7.04 -27.24 0.15
C SER A 390 -8.21 -27.94 -0.55
N TRP A 391 -9.41 -27.38 -0.43
CA TRP A 391 -10.60 -27.86 -1.14
C TRP A 391 -10.48 -27.83 -2.67
N LEU A 392 -9.60 -26.98 -3.21
CA LEU A 392 -9.31 -26.91 -4.64
C LEU A 392 -8.61 -28.17 -5.17
N CYS A 393 -8.03 -28.97 -4.27
CA CYS A 393 -7.51 -30.30 -4.61
C CYS A 393 -8.62 -31.34 -4.78
N GLY A 394 -9.89 -30.99 -4.55
CA GLY A 394 -11.04 -31.86 -4.75
C GLY A 394 -11.28 -32.88 -3.63
N LEU A 395 -10.52 -32.85 -2.53
CA LEU A 395 -10.76 -33.67 -1.34
C LEU A 395 -11.80 -33.00 -0.44
N ARG A 396 -12.76 -33.77 0.12
CA ARG A 396 -13.72 -33.23 1.10
C ARG A 396 -13.01 -32.92 2.41
N GLY A 397 -12.52 -31.69 2.57
CA GLY A 397 -12.13 -31.06 3.83
C GLY A 397 -10.95 -31.70 4.55
N ALA A 398 -9.82 -30.98 4.57
CA ALA A 398 -8.70 -31.17 5.50
C ALA A 398 -8.21 -32.62 5.69
N SER A 399 -7.92 -33.34 4.60
CA SER A 399 -7.20 -34.61 4.72
C SER A 399 -5.73 -34.34 5.05
N THR A 400 -5.42 -34.18 6.33
CA THR A 400 -4.05 -34.01 6.80
C THR A 400 -3.26 -35.30 6.59
N SER A 401 -2.04 -35.17 6.11
CA SER A 401 -1.11 -36.28 5.86
C SER A 401 0.23 -35.98 6.52
N THR A 402 0.91 -37.01 7.02
CA THR A 402 2.20 -36.88 7.71
C THR A 402 3.40 -37.05 6.77
N SER A 403 3.15 -37.30 5.49
CA SER A 403 4.18 -37.36 4.45
C SER A 403 3.62 -36.98 3.06
N ILE A 404 4.52 -36.65 2.13
CA ILE A 404 4.16 -36.40 0.72
C ILE A 404 3.60 -37.67 0.08
N ALA A 405 4.22 -38.82 0.32
CA ALA A 405 3.75 -40.10 -0.22
C ALA A 405 2.32 -40.45 0.23
N GLN A 406 1.99 -40.21 1.51
CA GLN A 406 0.64 -40.45 2.01
C GLN A 406 -0.38 -39.48 1.39
N MET A 407 0.01 -38.23 1.15
CA MET A 407 -0.83 -37.24 0.46
C MET A 407 -1.09 -37.65 -0.99
N GLU A 408 -0.06 -38.07 -1.72
CA GLU A 408 -0.18 -38.54 -3.11
C GLU A 408 -1.06 -39.79 -3.21
N GLU A 409 -0.91 -40.74 -2.29
CA GLU A 409 -1.74 -41.95 -2.23
C GLU A 409 -3.22 -41.61 -1.98
N LYS A 410 -3.51 -40.68 -1.06
CA LYS A 410 -4.89 -40.21 -0.82
C LYS A 410 -5.51 -39.56 -2.06
N LEU A 411 -4.73 -38.77 -2.80
CA LEU A 411 -5.18 -38.17 -4.05
C LEU A 411 -5.45 -39.25 -5.11
N ARG A 412 -4.54 -40.22 -5.27
CA ARG A 412 -4.66 -41.35 -6.19
C ARG A 412 -5.93 -42.16 -5.93
N VAL A 413 -6.12 -42.61 -4.68
CA VAL A 413 -7.33 -43.35 -4.26
C VAL A 413 -8.60 -42.52 -4.46
N GLY A 414 -8.53 -41.21 -4.24
CA GLY A 414 -9.65 -40.31 -4.51
C GLY A 414 -10.04 -40.29 -5.99
N VAL A 415 -9.06 -40.24 -6.89
CA VAL A 415 -9.27 -40.27 -8.35
C VAL A 415 -9.89 -41.60 -8.78
N GLU A 416 -9.38 -42.73 -8.29
CA GLU A 416 -9.91 -44.06 -8.57
C GLU A 416 -11.39 -44.17 -8.19
N LYS A 417 -11.76 -43.74 -6.98
CA LYS A 417 -13.16 -43.76 -6.50
C LYS A 417 -14.09 -42.89 -7.35
N LEU A 418 -13.60 -41.77 -7.89
CA LEU A 418 -14.38 -40.91 -8.80
C LEU A 418 -14.58 -41.56 -10.17
N GLN A 419 -13.58 -42.28 -10.67
CA GLN A 419 -13.69 -43.03 -11.93
C GLN A 419 -14.65 -44.22 -11.79
N GLU A 420 -14.56 -44.97 -10.68
CA GLU A 420 -15.49 -46.07 -10.36
C GLU A 420 -16.94 -45.60 -10.29
N THR A 421 -17.18 -44.43 -9.68
CA THR A 421 -18.54 -43.85 -9.58
C THR A 421 -19.07 -43.26 -10.90
N GLN A 422 -18.20 -42.92 -11.85
CA GLN A 422 -18.59 -42.52 -13.20
C GLN A 422 -18.80 -43.71 -14.15
N GLY A 423 -18.17 -44.86 -13.89
CA GLY A 423 -18.29 -46.09 -14.69
C GLY A 423 -19.53 -46.95 -14.39
N GLY A 424 -20.29 -46.64 -13.34
CA GLY A 424 -21.52 -47.35 -12.99
C GLY A 424 -22.74 -46.88 -13.78
N LEU A 425 -23.08 -47.57 -14.87
CA LEU A 425 -24.41 -47.48 -15.49
C LEU A 425 -25.47 -48.02 -14.51
N SER A 426 -25.97 -47.16 -13.60
CA SER A 426 -27.27 -47.39 -12.96
C SER A 426 -28.25 -46.30 -13.41
N ASN A 427 -29.42 -46.74 -13.86
CA ASN A 427 -30.50 -45.91 -14.43
C ASN A 427 -31.17 -44.96 -13.42
N THR A 428 -30.53 -44.64 -12.31
CA THR A 428 -31.08 -43.72 -11.31
C THR A 428 -30.53 -42.33 -11.55
N LYS A 429 -31.39 -41.40 -11.99
CA LYS A 429 -31.15 -39.97 -12.22
C LYS A 429 -29.95 -39.43 -11.40
N VAL A 430 -28.77 -39.45 -12.00
CA VAL A 430 -27.58 -38.83 -11.43
C VAL A 430 -27.85 -37.33 -11.48
N ARG A 431 -28.19 -36.73 -10.33
CA ARG A 431 -28.13 -35.27 -10.16
C ARG A 431 -26.76 -34.85 -10.67
N LYS A 432 -26.70 -33.98 -11.68
CA LYS A 432 -25.49 -33.27 -12.14
C LYS A 432 -24.88 -32.53 -10.94
N ARG A 433 -24.15 -33.23 -10.08
CA ARG A 433 -23.21 -32.62 -9.14
C ARG A 433 -22.03 -32.22 -10.03
N ASN A 434 -21.59 -30.97 -9.94
CA ASN A 434 -20.37 -30.49 -10.59
C ASN A 434 -19.29 -31.57 -10.42
N ALA A 435 -18.73 -32.06 -11.54
CA ALA A 435 -17.72 -33.12 -11.50
C ALA A 435 -16.58 -32.67 -10.58
N GLN A 436 -16.47 -33.33 -9.42
CA GLN A 436 -15.43 -33.04 -8.45
C GLN A 436 -14.12 -33.55 -9.06
N VAL A 437 -13.26 -32.65 -9.54
CA VAL A 437 -11.97 -33.02 -10.13
C VAL A 437 -10.93 -32.97 -9.03
N ILE A 438 -10.31 -34.11 -8.72
CA ILE A 438 -9.17 -34.16 -7.80
C ILE A 438 -7.92 -33.67 -8.53
N ARG A 439 -7.19 -32.75 -7.91
CA ARG A 439 -5.98 -32.13 -8.47
C ARG A 439 -4.87 -32.14 -7.41
N PRO A 440 -3.63 -32.49 -7.76
CA PRO A 440 -2.53 -32.37 -6.81
C PRO A 440 -2.24 -30.91 -6.49
N PRO A 441 -1.71 -30.61 -5.29
CA PRO A 441 -1.28 -29.26 -4.94
C PRO A 441 -0.16 -28.81 -5.87
N ARG A 442 -0.30 -27.61 -6.43
CA ARG A 442 0.70 -26.94 -7.27
C ARG A 442 1.59 -26.00 -6.46
N CYS A 443 1.12 -25.58 -5.29
CA CYS A 443 1.86 -24.76 -4.33
C CYS A 443 1.77 -25.37 -2.92
N PHE A 444 2.87 -25.39 -2.20
CA PHE A 444 2.97 -25.73 -0.78
C PHE A 444 3.30 -24.47 0.00
N VAL A 445 2.37 -24.02 0.84
CA VAL A 445 2.55 -22.87 1.74
C VAL A 445 3.04 -23.42 3.07
N SER A 446 4.25 -23.03 3.50
CA SER A 446 4.96 -23.69 4.59
C SER A 446 5.59 -22.74 5.61
N ASP A 447 5.73 -23.21 6.85
CA ASP A 447 6.66 -22.63 7.81
C ASP A 447 8.11 -23.06 7.53
N VAL A 448 9.06 -22.49 8.28
CA VAL A 448 10.50 -22.69 8.07
C VAL A 448 10.94 -24.14 8.30
N ALA A 449 10.46 -24.80 9.37
CA ALA A 449 10.81 -26.18 9.67
C ALA A 449 10.25 -27.13 8.61
N SER A 450 8.99 -26.90 8.20
CA SER A 450 8.35 -27.65 7.12
C SER A 450 9.03 -27.41 5.77
N CYS A 451 9.52 -26.21 5.48
CA CYS A 451 10.27 -25.91 4.26
C CYS A 451 11.61 -26.67 4.20
N ALA A 452 12.38 -26.66 5.30
CA ALA A 452 13.61 -27.44 5.41
C ALA A 452 13.36 -28.95 5.23
N TRP A 453 12.20 -29.43 5.69
CA TRP A 453 11.76 -30.80 5.43
C TRP A 453 11.35 -31.03 3.97
N LEU A 454 10.49 -30.19 3.38
CA LEU A 454 9.99 -30.31 2.00
C LEU A 454 11.11 -30.30 0.97
N THR A 455 12.12 -29.45 1.14
CA THR A 455 13.28 -29.36 0.24
C THR A 455 14.12 -30.64 0.19
N LYS A 456 14.05 -31.47 1.24
CA LYS A 456 14.66 -32.82 1.28
C LYS A 456 13.76 -33.91 0.68
N GLN A 457 12.44 -33.67 0.61
CA GLN A 457 11.44 -34.66 0.14
C GLN A 457 11.08 -34.52 -1.34
N LEU A 458 11.16 -33.30 -1.89
CA LEU A 458 10.76 -33.01 -3.26
C LEU A 458 11.94 -33.11 -4.23
N GLU A 459 11.65 -33.51 -5.47
CA GLU A 459 12.63 -33.57 -6.55
C GLU A 459 13.15 -32.15 -6.88
N PRO A 460 14.48 -31.89 -6.79
CA PRO A 460 15.04 -30.56 -6.98
C PRO A 460 14.77 -29.94 -8.36
N ASP A 461 14.73 -30.75 -9.41
CA ASP A 461 14.52 -30.33 -10.81
C ASP A 461 13.05 -30.00 -11.14
N LYS A 462 12.11 -30.51 -10.34
CA LYS A 462 10.66 -30.25 -10.48
C LYS A 462 10.10 -29.29 -9.44
N THR A 463 10.97 -28.59 -8.71
CA THR A 463 10.58 -27.72 -7.60
C THR A 463 11.09 -26.29 -7.77
N VAL A 464 10.21 -25.32 -7.54
CA VAL A 464 10.55 -23.90 -7.37
C VAL A 464 10.41 -23.55 -5.90
N LEU A 465 11.45 -22.97 -5.31
CA LEU A 465 11.44 -22.50 -3.93
C LEU A 465 11.43 -20.98 -3.87
N MET A 466 10.53 -20.41 -3.09
CA MET A 466 10.56 -19.00 -2.70
C MET A 466 10.57 -18.90 -1.17
N ILE A 467 11.65 -18.34 -0.64
CA ILE A 467 11.78 -18.04 0.79
C ILE A 467 11.60 -16.53 0.97
N ASP A 468 10.57 -16.15 1.74
CA ASP A 468 10.31 -14.76 2.13
C ASP A 468 10.87 -14.49 3.53
N GLU A 469 11.63 -13.40 3.65
CA GLU A 469 12.35 -12.95 4.84
C GLU A 469 13.36 -13.99 5.42
N PRO A 470 14.30 -14.56 4.62
CA PRO A 470 15.28 -15.55 5.11
C PRO A 470 16.25 -15.06 6.19
N THR A 471 16.38 -13.75 6.43
CA THR A 471 17.29 -13.22 7.45
C THR A 471 16.70 -13.21 8.86
N MET A 472 15.43 -13.59 9.00
CA MET A 472 14.74 -13.62 10.30
C MET A 472 15.42 -14.58 11.28
N GLY A 473 15.70 -14.09 12.48
CA GLY A 473 16.36 -14.85 13.55
C GLY A 473 17.89 -14.76 13.52
N ALA A 474 18.50 -14.37 12.40
CA ALA A 474 19.96 -14.24 12.31
C ALA A 474 20.50 -13.09 13.17
N ASP A 475 19.64 -12.13 13.54
CA ASP A 475 19.98 -11.03 14.44
C ASP A 475 20.14 -11.46 15.90
N GLN A 476 19.77 -12.69 16.25
CA GLN A 476 19.98 -13.26 17.59
C GLN A 476 21.38 -13.87 17.75
N GLY A 477 22.07 -14.19 16.65
CA GLY A 477 23.36 -14.86 16.71
C GLY A 477 24.54 -13.93 17.01
N HIS A 478 24.34 -12.61 16.98
CA HIS A 478 25.40 -11.62 17.18
C HIS A 478 26.65 -11.86 16.30
N GLY A 479 26.45 -12.38 15.08
CA GLY A 479 27.51 -12.75 14.15
C GLY A 479 28.09 -14.16 14.31
N GLU A 480 27.64 -14.92 15.31
CA GLU A 480 28.06 -16.30 15.57
C GLU A 480 27.10 -17.34 14.98
N ALA A 481 27.53 -18.59 14.94
CA ALA A 481 26.71 -19.69 14.45
C ALA A 481 25.60 -20.05 15.44
N LEU A 482 24.38 -20.21 14.94
CA LEU A 482 23.25 -20.69 15.74
C LEU A 482 23.05 -22.21 15.55
N PRO A 483 22.46 -22.93 16.53
CA PRO A 483 22.21 -24.36 16.44
C PRO A 483 21.37 -24.75 15.22
N PRO A 484 21.53 -25.94 14.63
CA PRO A 484 20.74 -26.40 13.48
C PRO A 484 19.22 -26.42 13.72
N SER A 485 18.79 -26.63 14.96
CA SER A 485 17.39 -26.63 15.41
C SER A 485 16.80 -25.23 15.60
N SER A 486 17.64 -24.19 15.63
CA SER A 486 17.19 -22.80 15.70
C SER A 486 16.45 -22.39 14.42
N LEU A 487 15.68 -21.29 14.49
CA LEU A 487 15.04 -20.69 13.32
C LEU A 487 16.03 -20.44 12.17
N THR A 488 17.16 -19.79 12.48
CA THR A 488 18.23 -19.50 11.52
C THR A 488 18.86 -20.79 10.99
N GLY A 489 19.05 -21.78 11.85
CA GLY A 489 19.54 -23.11 11.48
C GLY A 489 18.62 -23.79 10.45
N LEU A 490 17.32 -23.88 10.72
CA LEU A 490 16.33 -24.47 9.83
C LEU A 490 16.22 -23.70 8.50
N MET A 491 16.24 -22.37 8.54
CA MET A 491 16.25 -21.53 7.34
C MET A 491 17.48 -21.80 6.48
N THR A 492 18.66 -21.82 7.11
CA THR A 492 19.94 -22.10 6.47
C THR A 492 19.96 -23.51 5.87
N GLN A 493 19.37 -24.51 6.54
CA GLN A 493 19.20 -25.85 5.98
C GLN A 493 18.35 -25.84 4.70
N ALA A 494 17.23 -25.12 4.68
CA ALA A 494 16.41 -24.98 3.48
C ALA A 494 17.15 -24.29 2.33
N MET A 495 17.96 -23.26 2.64
CA MET A 495 18.78 -22.54 1.66
C MET A 495 19.91 -23.42 1.10
N LEU A 496 20.58 -24.22 1.94
CA LEU A 496 21.59 -25.20 1.51
C LEU A 496 20.98 -26.31 0.65
N ALA A 497 19.73 -26.69 0.94
CA ALA A 497 18.97 -27.68 0.19
C ALA A 497 18.24 -27.10 -1.03
N ALA A 498 18.55 -25.86 -1.46
CA ALA A 498 17.88 -25.15 -2.55
C ALA A 498 17.67 -26.02 -3.83
N PRO A 499 16.44 -26.07 -4.37
CA PRO A 499 16.14 -26.75 -5.62
C PRO A 499 16.58 -25.93 -6.84
N TYR A 500 16.33 -26.46 -8.03
CA TYR A 500 16.82 -25.95 -9.32
C TYR A 500 16.44 -24.49 -9.60
N LYS A 501 15.28 -24.04 -9.11
CA LYS A 501 14.83 -22.64 -9.18
C LYS A 501 14.57 -22.14 -7.76
N THR A 502 15.36 -21.18 -7.29
CA THR A 502 15.25 -20.67 -5.91
C THR A 502 15.27 -19.15 -5.88
N ILE A 503 14.39 -18.57 -5.05
CA ILE A 503 14.25 -17.13 -4.82
C ILE A 503 14.39 -16.87 -3.32
N TRP A 504 15.35 -16.03 -2.93
CA TRP A 504 15.48 -15.49 -1.58
C TRP A 504 15.04 -14.03 -1.58
N SER A 505 14.02 -13.70 -0.81
CA SER A 505 13.30 -12.43 -0.89
C SER A 505 13.28 -11.74 0.46
N SER A 506 14.01 -10.62 0.63
CA SER A 506 13.94 -9.81 1.86
C SER A 506 14.43 -8.39 1.62
N ALA A 507 13.94 -7.44 2.40
CA ALA A 507 14.50 -6.08 2.42
C ALA A 507 15.90 -6.03 3.05
N THR A 508 16.20 -6.95 3.96
CA THR A 508 17.44 -7.02 4.74
C THR A 508 18.37 -8.14 4.28
N LEU A 509 18.06 -8.82 3.16
CA LEU A 509 18.92 -9.85 2.59
C LEU A 509 20.34 -9.29 2.37
N PRO A 510 21.38 -9.95 2.88
CA PRO A 510 22.74 -9.47 2.70
C PRO A 510 23.22 -9.70 1.25
N PRO A 511 24.19 -8.89 0.76
CA PRO A 511 24.80 -9.11 -0.55
C PRO A 511 25.41 -10.51 -0.66
N GLY A 512 25.36 -11.13 -1.84
CA GLY A 512 25.75 -12.53 -2.00
C GLY A 512 27.21 -12.80 -1.62
N ASN A 513 28.11 -11.85 -1.88
CA ASN A 513 29.52 -11.95 -1.51
C ASN A 513 29.77 -12.05 0.01
N THR A 514 28.78 -11.74 0.86
CA THR A 514 28.88 -11.87 2.33
C THR A 514 28.38 -13.20 2.88
N ILE A 515 27.65 -14.00 2.07
CA ILE A 515 27.15 -15.34 2.42
C ILE A 515 27.63 -16.40 1.39
N PRO A 516 28.95 -16.46 1.11
CA PRO A 516 29.48 -17.28 0.02
C PRO A 516 29.22 -18.78 0.19
N THR A 517 29.12 -19.30 1.42
CA THR A 517 28.91 -20.74 1.64
C THR A 517 27.58 -21.20 1.04
N LEU A 518 26.51 -20.42 1.22
CA LEU A 518 25.19 -20.73 0.70
C LEU A 518 25.16 -20.71 -0.84
N ILE A 519 25.77 -19.70 -1.44
CA ILE A 519 25.80 -19.54 -2.90
C ILE A 519 26.69 -20.60 -3.56
N ASN A 520 27.87 -20.85 -3.00
CA ASN A 520 28.80 -21.84 -3.54
C ASN A 520 28.21 -23.25 -3.46
N LYS A 521 27.47 -23.59 -2.40
CA LYS A 521 26.78 -24.88 -2.32
C LYS A 521 25.73 -25.07 -3.41
N PHE A 522 24.98 -24.02 -3.75
CA PHE A 522 24.07 -24.08 -4.90
C PHE A 522 24.83 -24.31 -6.22
N LYS A 523 25.91 -23.57 -6.45
CA LYS A 523 26.76 -23.69 -7.65
C LYS A 523 27.37 -25.08 -7.79
N GLU A 524 27.95 -25.60 -6.71
CA GLU A 524 28.54 -26.94 -6.64
C GLU A 524 27.48 -28.02 -6.94
N ARG A 525 26.31 -27.92 -6.30
CA ARG A 525 25.22 -28.90 -6.44
C ARG A 525 24.76 -29.07 -7.89
N PHE A 526 24.74 -27.98 -8.66
CA PHE A 526 24.26 -28.00 -10.04
C PHE A 526 25.37 -27.81 -11.08
N SER A 527 26.64 -27.75 -10.67
CA SER A 527 27.79 -27.54 -11.55
C SER A 527 27.65 -26.30 -12.44
N VAL A 528 27.28 -25.16 -11.85
CA VAL A 528 27.07 -23.87 -12.54
C VAL A 528 27.98 -22.75 -12.01
N GLY A 529 28.21 -21.72 -12.81
CA GLY A 529 29.01 -20.55 -12.44
C GLY A 529 28.19 -19.37 -11.90
N ASP A 530 28.81 -18.19 -11.88
CA ASP A 530 28.18 -16.93 -11.42
C ASP A 530 26.97 -16.54 -12.25
N GLU A 531 26.90 -16.95 -13.52
CA GLU A 531 25.79 -16.67 -14.42
C GLU A 531 24.45 -17.20 -13.91
N ALA A 532 24.46 -18.24 -13.06
CA ALA A 532 23.28 -18.85 -12.46
C ALA A 532 22.70 -18.06 -11.27
N VAL A 533 23.42 -17.04 -10.79
CA VAL A 533 23.04 -16.23 -9.63
C VAL A 533 22.73 -14.81 -10.08
N ASP A 534 21.49 -14.36 -9.88
CA ASP A 534 21.10 -12.96 -10.12
C ASP A 534 20.86 -12.25 -8.78
N GLU A 535 21.49 -11.11 -8.56
CA GLU A 535 21.14 -10.18 -7.48
C GLU A 535 20.25 -9.05 -8.02
N LEU A 536 19.02 -8.98 -7.52
CA LEU A 536 18.05 -7.97 -7.93
C LEU A 536 17.78 -7.02 -6.77
N VAL A 537 17.99 -5.71 -6.98
CA VAL A 537 17.77 -4.67 -5.97
C VAL A 537 16.66 -3.73 -6.41
N SER A 538 15.58 -3.64 -5.62
CA SER A 538 14.50 -2.69 -5.87
C SER A 538 14.79 -1.34 -5.23
N MET A 539 15.13 -0.35 -6.06
CA MET A 539 15.16 1.06 -5.64
C MET A 539 13.79 1.75 -5.73
N GLN A 540 12.76 1.04 -6.25
CA GLN A 540 11.39 1.54 -6.28
C GLN A 540 10.83 1.59 -4.86
N LEU A 541 10.56 2.81 -4.40
CA LEU A 541 10.06 3.11 -3.07
C LEU A 541 8.91 4.10 -3.22
N ASN A 542 7.67 3.67 -2.98
CA ASN A 542 6.51 4.54 -3.16
C ASN A 542 6.43 5.64 -2.10
N VAL A 543 6.90 5.35 -0.88
CA VAL A 543 6.86 6.28 0.27
C VAL A 543 8.18 6.21 1.04
N GLY A 544 8.67 7.36 1.50
CA GLY A 544 9.89 7.46 2.33
C GLY A 544 9.59 7.55 3.82
N VAL A 545 10.62 7.41 4.65
CA VAL A 545 10.52 7.55 6.12
C VAL A 545 11.39 8.71 6.56
N LEU A 546 10.84 9.63 7.32
CA LEU A 546 11.59 10.71 7.93
C LEU A 546 12.23 10.20 9.23
N LEU A 547 13.55 10.27 9.32
CA LEU A 547 14.28 9.96 10.53
C LEU A 547 14.33 11.22 11.42
N VAL A 548 14.04 11.07 12.71
CA VAL A 548 13.91 12.18 13.64
C VAL A 548 14.78 11.91 14.87
N ARG A 549 15.60 12.90 15.22
CA ARG A 549 16.53 12.89 16.36
C ARG A 549 15.77 13.04 17.70
N PRO A 550 16.44 12.80 18.84
CA PRO A 550 15.83 12.97 20.16
C PRO A 550 15.35 14.40 20.41
N ASN A 551 16.01 15.39 19.81
CA ASN A 551 15.63 16.81 19.91
C ASN A 551 14.49 17.23 18.96
N GLY A 552 13.94 16.31 18.16
CA GLY A 552 12.85 16.59 17.21
C GLY A 552 13.29 17.16 15.85
N GLN A 553 14.60 17.34 15.62
CA GLN A 553 15.13 17.72 14.31
C GLN A 553 15.18 16.51 13.36
N VAL A 554 15.14 16.80 12.06
CA VAL A 554 15.33 15.78 11.03
C VAL A 554 16.76 15.27 11.06
N ALA A 555 16.91 13.95 11.08
CA ALA A 555 18.19 13.28 10.95
C ALA A 555 18.44 12.94 9.48
N LEU A 556 19.57 13.43 8.96
CA LEU A 556 19.98 13.16 7.59
C LEU A 556 21.04 12.05 7.61
N PRO A 557 20.87 10.96 6.84
CA PRO A 557 21.82 9.84 6.86
C PRO A 557 23.27 10.24 6.56
N HIS A 558 23.49 11.23 5.68
CA HIS A 558 24.82 11.70 5.34
C HIS A 558 25.52 12.47 6.47
N ALA A 559 24.85 12.74 7.58
CA ALA A 559 25.46 13.37 8.76
C ALA A 559 26.61 12.54 9.34
N ILE A 560 26.60 11.22 9.13
CA ILE A 560 27.72 10.34 9.52
C ILE A 560 29.03 10.74 8.84
N CYS A 561 28.98 11.36 7.65
CA CYS A 561 30.18 11.76 6.91
C CYS A 561 30.92 12.91 7.62
N ALA A 562 30.22 13.71 8.43
CA ALA A 562 30.86 14.73 9.24
C ALA A 562 31.68 14.12 10.38
N VAL A 563 31.20 13.00 10.95
CA VAL A 563 31.85 12.28 12.07
C VAL A 563 32.98 11.39 11.55
N GLU A 564 32.72 10.56 10.52
CA GLU A 564 33.76 9.74 9.86
C GLU A 564 34.88 10.61 9.25
N GLY A 565 34.55 11.85 8.87
CA GLY A 565 35.46 12.81 8.26
C GLY A 565 36.46 13.48 9.21
N GLU A 566 36.33 13.29 10.54
CA GLU A 566 37.31 13.77 11.52
C GLU A 566 38.58 12.90 11.57
N GLY A 567 38.58 11.73 10.91
CA GLY A 567 39.74 10.85 10.78
C GLY A 567 40.60 11.08 9.53
N GLU A 568 41.62 10.24 9.31
CA GLU A 568 42.62 10.39 8.22
C GLU A 568 42.06 10.43 6.79
N LYS A 569 40.83 9.93 6.55
CA LYS A 569 40.19 9.88 5.22
C LYS A 569 39.59 11.22 4.75
N GLY A 570 39.26 12.14 5.67
CA GLY A 570 38.58 13.40 5.36
C GLY A 570 37.10 13.24 4.97
N ALA A 571 36.31 14.31 5.15
CA ALA A 571 34.85 14.32 4.94
C ALA A 571 34.45 14.11 3.47
N SER A 572 35.27 14.55 2.51
CA SER A 572 35.04 14.40 1.07
C SER A 572 35.08 12.93 0.62
N ALA A 573 36.04 12.16 1.11
CA ALA A 573 36.14 10.73 0.81
C ALA A 573 34.97 9.96 1.43
N ALA A 574 34.64 10.26 2.69
CA ALA A 574 33.50 9.66 3.39
C ALA A 574 32.18 9.92 2.64
N LEU A 575 31.94 11.16 2.19
CA LEU A 575 30.74 11.50 1.42
C LEU A 575 30.69 10.80 0.06
N SER A 576 31.82 10.69 -0.64
CA SER A 576 31.89 10.00 -1.95
C SER A 576 31.56 8.50 -1.83
N GLU A 577 32.07 7.87 -0.77
CA GLU A 577 31.74 6.48 -0.44
C GLU A 577 30.26 6.33 -0.06
N PHE A 578 29.74 7.27 0.74
CA PHE A 578 28.33 7.30 1.12
C PHE A 578 27.38 7.45 -0.09
N ILE A 579 27.72 8.29 -1.07
CA ILE A 579 26.93 8.44 -2.31
C ILE A 579 26.88 7.13 -3.10
N THR A 580 28.00 6.40 -3.15
CA THR A 580 28.06 5.08 -3.81
C THR A 580 27.10 4.11 -3.13
N ARG A 581 27.12 4.04 -1.80
CA ARG A 581 26.18 3.23 -1.01
C ARG A 581 24.74 3.67 -1.20
N LEU A 582 24.47 4.97 -1.22
CA LEU A 582 23.12 5.53 -1.37
C LEU A 582 22.43 5.10 -2.68
N LYS A 583 23.22 4.85 -3.73
CA LYS A 583 22.72 4.36 -5.03
C LYS A 583 22.41 2.85 -5.03
N THR A 584 22.95 2.10 -4.08
CA THR A 584 22.82 0.63 -4.01
C THR A 584 22.04 0.12 -2.80
N GLU A 585 21.83 0.96 -1.78
CA GLU A 585 21.12 0.63 -0.54
C GLU A 585 19.75 1.33 -0.49
N PRO A 586 18.64 0.66 -0.85
CA PRO A 586 17.31 1.26 -0.89
C PRO A 586 16.88 1.91 0.43
N LEU A 587 17.27 1.32 1.57
CA LEU A 587 16.85 1.78 2.89
C LEU A 587 17.47 3.14 3.26
N LEU A 588 18.72 3.41 2.86
CA LEU A 588 19.32 4.73 3.01
C LEU A 588 18.58 5.76 2.16
N LEU A 589 18.26 5.39 0.91
CA LEU A 589 17.52 6.26 0.00
C LEU A 589 16.08 6.53 0.50
N LYS A 590 15.48 5.59 1.24
CA LYS A 590 14.14 5.73 1.84
C LYS A 590 14.07 6.91 2.83
N ALA A 591 15.18 7.28 3.46
CA ALA A 591 15.24 8.38 4.42
C ALA A 591 15.13 9.78 3.78
N TYR A 592 15.38 9.90 2.48
CA TYR A 592 15.32 11.17 1.74
C TYR A 592 13.89 11.48 1.29
N THR A 593 13.06 11.89 2.25
CA THR A 593 11.70 12.39 2.02
C THR A 593 11.69 13.85 1.55
N ALA A 594 10.52 14.37 1.17
CA ALA A 594 10.35 15.78 0.83
C ALA A 594 10.79 16.74 1.96
N GLN A 595 10.54 16.35 3.21
CA GLN A 595 10.93 17.06 4.42
C GLN A 595 12.45 17.02 4.60
N ALA A 596 13.07 15.86 4.41
CA ALA A 596 14.53 15.73 4.47
C ALA A 596 15.23 16.60 3.41
N ILE A 597 14.70 16.64 2.18
CA ILE A 597 15.24 17.49 1.10
C ILE A 597 15.08 18.97 1.45
N SER A 598 13.94 19.38 2.00
CA SER A 598 13.73 20.76 2.45
C SER A 598 14.75 21.13 3.54
N THR A 599 15.03 20.22 4.48
CA THR A 599 16.05 20.41 5.51
C THR A 599 17.46 20.52 4.92
N MET A 600 17.78 19.78 3.85
CA MET A 600 19.06 19.90 3.15
C MET A 600 19.23 21.29 2.51
N GLU A 601 18.18 21.81 1.87
CA GLU A 601 18.20 23.16 1.28
C GLU A 601 18.33 24.25 2.35
N ASP A 602 17.62 24.11 3.47
CA ASP A 602 17.73 25.01 4.62
C ASP A 602 19.15 25.00 5.19
N ARG A 603 19.79 23.82 5.27
CA ARG A 603 21.16 23.70 5.75
C ARG A 603 22.17 24.36 4.81
N LEU A 604 22.04 24.18 3.50
CA LEU A 604 22.91 24.85 2.51
C LEU A 604 22.72 26.37 2.49
N SER A 605 21.55 26.84 2.90
CA SER A 605 21.21 28.27 2.97
C SER A 605 21.59 28.91 4.31
N ALA A 606 22.02 28.13 5.30
CA ALA A 606 22.37 28.62 6.63
C ALA A 606 23.59 29.55 6.61
N ASP A 607 23.63 30.52 7.53
CA ASP A 607 24.62 31.59 7.56
C ASP A 607 26.08 31.09 7.70
N ASP A 608 26.28 29.91 8.30
CA ASP A 608 27.58 29.27 8.47
C ASP A 608 28.02 28.40 7.28
N VAL A 609 27.10 28.00 6.40
CA VAL A 609 27.37 27.13 5.23
C VAL A 609 27.38 27.92 3.93
N LYS A 610 26.41 28.83 3.75
CA LYS A 610 26.21 29.59 2.51
C LYS A 610 27.46 30.34 2.03
N PRO A 611 28.27 31.00 2.89
CA PRO A 611 29.49 31.67 2.45
C PRO A 611 30.55 30.69 1.92
N LEU A 612 30.66 29.50 2.54
CA LEU A 612 31.59 28.46 2.12
C LEU A 612 31.15 27.81 0.81
N ALA A 613 29.86 27.54 0.65
CA ALA A 613 29.29 27.02 -0.59
C ALA A 613 29.53 27.98 -1.77
N ALA A 614 29.35 29.29 -1.55
CA ALA A 614 29.64 30.31 -2.55
C ALA A 614 31.14 30.37 -2.89
N LYS A 615 32.02 30.29 -1.88
CA LYS A 615 33.48 30.25 -2.09
C LYS A 615 33.92 29.01 -2.89
N ALA A 616 33.29 27.87 -2.62
CA ALA A 616 33.55 26.61 -3.32
C ALA A 616 32.90 26.54 -4.72
N LYS A 617 32.17 27.58 -5.14
CA LYS A 617 31.41 27.62 -6.41
C LYS A 617 30.47 26.41 -6.56
N MET A 618 29.84 26.00 -5.45
CA MET A 618 28.86 24.93 -5.47
C MET A 618 27.58 25.42 -6.16
N GLU A 619 27.26 24.83 -7.30
CA GLU A 619 26.04 25.13 -8.05
C GLU A 619 25.05 23.96 -7.95
N VAL A 620 23.97 24.19 -7.21
CA VAL A 620 22.80 23.32 -7.13
C VAL A 620 21.62 24.07 -7.74
N PRO A 621 20.96 23.54 -8.79
CA PRO A 621 19.75 24.14 -9.34
C PRO A 621 18.69 24.28 -8.24
N GLN A 622 17.97 25.40 -8.18
CA GLN A 622 16.87 25.55 -7.22
C GLN A 622 15.79 24.49 -7.48
N ILE A 623 15.14 23.98 -6.44
CA ILE A 623 14.16 22.88 -6.61
C ILE A 623 12.99 23.25 -7.52
N ASP A 624 12.56 24.51 -7.48
CA ASP A 624 11.50 25.03 -8.35
C ASP A 624 11.91 25.07 -9.83
N GLU A 625 13.19 25.31 -10.12
CA GLU A 625 13.77 25.28 -11.47
C GLU A 625 14.01 23.83 -11.93
N HIS A 626 14.54 22.99 -11.05
CA HIS A 626 14.79 21.58 -11.32
C HIS A 626 13.49 20.83 -11.65
N PHE A 627 12.39 21.17 -10.98
CA PHE A 627 11.06 20.64 -11.21
C PHE A 627 10.11 21.67 -11.84
N GLU A 628 10.61 22.44 -12.81
CA GLU A 628 9.77 23.33 -13.61
C GLU A 628 8.60 22.55 -14.24
N ASP A 629 8.93 21.39 -14.81
CA ASP A 629 7.99 20.39 -15.28
C ASP A 629 7.53 19.47 -14.14
N LEU A 630 6.35 19.75 -13.60
CA LEU A 630 5.75 19.00 -12.49
C LEU A 630 5.38 17.56 -12.87
N SER A 631 5.35 17.23 -14.16
CA SER A 631 5.18 15.87 -14.64
C SER A 631 6.31 14.96 -14.15
N LYS A 632 7.51 15.52 -13.98
CA LYS A 632 8.71 14.83 -13.49
C LYS A 632 8.77 14.75 -11.97
N LEU A 633 7.89 15.43 -11.24
CA LEU A 633 7.91 15.46 -9.77
C LEU A 633 7.27 14.19 -9.19
N SER A 634 8.12 13.35 -8.59
CA SER A 634 7.77 12.10 -7.94
C SER A 634 8.67 11.85 -6.73
N HIS A 635 8.31 10.89 -5.87
CA HIS A 635 9.21 10.46 -4.78
C HIS A 635 10.57 9.94 -5.29
N GLY A 636 10.60 9.29 -6.46
CA GLY A 636 11.84 8.79 -7.06
C GLY A 636 12.75 9.91 -7.54
N SER A 637 12.21 10.86 -8.29
CA SER A 637 12.99 12.01 -8.81
C SER A 637 13.41 12.98 -7.71
N LEU A 638 12.63 13.14 -6.64
CA LEU A 638 13.04 13.90 -5.45
C LEU A 638 14.29 13.29 -4.79
N ARG A 639 14.37 11.97 -4.68
CA ARG A 639 15.56 11.29 -4.16
C ARG A 639 16.76 11.44 -5.09
N GLN A 640 16.55 11.43 -6.41
CA GLN A 640 17.60 11.71 -7.39
C GLN A 640 18.12 13.15 -7.24
N TYR A 641 17.24 14.11 -6.97
CA TYR A 641 17.64 15.48 -6.64
C TYR A 641 18.44 15.55 -5.33
N ALA A 642 18.08 14.77 -4.30
CA ALA A 642 18.89 14.64 -3.08
C ALA A 642 20.30 14.09 -3.37
N VAL A 643 20.42 13.05 -4.21
CA VAL A 643 21.71 12.51 -4.67
C VAL A 643 22.51 13.58 -5.42
N LEU A 644 21.87 14.35 -6.31
CA LEU A 644 22.51 15.45 -7.03
C LEU A 644 23.08 16.51 -6.09
N ILE A 645 22.35 16.90 -5.04
CA ILE A 645 22.84 17.84 -4.03
C ILE A 645 24.14 17.31 -3.40
N LEU A 646 24.15 16.05 -2.99
CA LEU A 646 25.31 15.42 -2.34
C LEU A 646 26.48 15.27 -3.31
N GLU A 647 26.24 14.93 -4.58
CA GLU A 647 27.28 14.86 -5.61
C GLU A 647 27.93 16.22 -5.87
N LYS A 648 27.13 17.29 -5.93
CA LYS A 648 27.63 18.67 -6.05
C LYS A 648 28.44 19.08 -4.82
N LEU A 649 27.99 18.69 -3.63
CA LEU A 649 28.73 18.93 -2.38
C LEU A 649 30.08 18.17 -2.37
N ALA A 650 30.08 16.89 -2.74
CA ALA A 650 31.30 16.08 -2.81
C ALA A 650 32.29 16.61 -3.86
N ALA A 651 31.80 17.12 -4.98
CA ALA A 651 32.62 17.68 -6.06
C ALA A 651 33.42 18.93 -5.63
N THR A 652 33.00 19.62 -4.57
CA THR A 652 33.75 20.78 -4.02
C THR A 652 35.10 20.38 -3.45
N LYS A 653 35.23 19.13 -2.96
CA LYS A 653 36.41 18.62 -2.22
C LYS A 653 36.83 19.50 -1.04
N ASP A 654 35.93 20.33 -0.51
CA ASP A 654 36.17 21.19 0.64
C ASP A 654 35.67 20.48 1.90
N ASP A 655 36.58 19.82 2.63
CA ASP A 655 36.23 19.04 3.83
C ASP A 655 35.52 19.88 4.88
N LYS A 656 35.86 21.16 5.04
CA LYS A 656 35.22 22.04 6.02
C LYS A 656 33.79 22.35 5.63
N LEU A 657 33.55 22.67 4.36
CA LEU A 657 32.21 22.85 3.83
C LEU A 657 31.37 21.57 3.99
N ILE A 658 31.94 20.42 3.62
CA ILE A 658 31.26 19.13 3.68
C ILE A 658 30.90 18.78 5.13
N GLN A 659 31.84 18.93 6.06
CA GLN A 659 31.59 18.67 7.49
C GLN A 659 30.47 19.54 8.04
N LEU A 660 30.46 20.85 7.73
CA LEU A 660 29.40 21.75 8.17
C LEU A 660 28.05 21.46 7.51
N ALA A 661 28.03 21.18 6.21
CA ALA A 661 26.81 20.86 5.47
C ALA A 661 26.20 19.53 5.89
N CYS A 662 27.02 18.54 6.25
CA CYS A 662 26.57 17.27 6.81
C CYS A 662 26.16 17.36 8.29
N THR A 663 26.64 18.36 9.03
CA THR A 663 26.25 18.54 10.44
C THR A 663 24.89 19.22 10.53
N PRO A 664 23.91 18.67 11.28
CA PRO A 664 22.61 19.29 11.47
C PRO A 664 22.70 20.67 12.13
N SER A 665 21.75 21.55 11.82
CA SER A 665 21.71 22.91 12.40
C SER A 665 21.58 22.86 13.93
N LYS A 666 22.27 23.78 14.62
CA LYS A 666 22.12 23.96 16.08
C LYS A 666 20.87 24.77 16.46
N ASP A 667 20.18 25.33 15.47
CA ASP A 667 18.98 26.12 15.68
C ASP A 667 17.79 25.23 16.07
N ALA A 668 17.36 25.35 17.32
CA ALA A 668 16.22 24.60 17.86
C ALA A 668 14.89 24.94 17.16
N SER A 669 14.78 26.13 16.52
CA SER A 669 13.57 26.51 15.77
C SER A 669 13.35 25.69 14.49
N GLN A 670 14.39 24.95 14.05
CA GLN A 670 14.34 24.05 12.90
C GLN A 670 13.78 22.65 13.25
N ALA A 671 13.44 22.39 14.52
CA ALA A 671 12.82 21.13 14.91
C ALA A 671 11.39 21.03 14.35
N LEU A 672 11.14 20.03 13.50
CA LEU A 672 9.80 19.77 12.93
C LEU A 672 8.90 19.01 13.92
N PHE A 673 9.52 18.25 14.83
CA PHE A 673 8.85 17.40 15.80
C PHE A 673 9.16 17.86 17.23
N PRO A 674 8.31 17.52 18.19
CA PRO A 674 8.65 17.70 19.60
C PRO A 674 9.85 16.81 19.96
N PRO A 675 10.64 17.20 20.98
CA PRO A 675 11.63 16.31 21.57
C PRO A 675 10.98 14.98 21.97
N PHE A 676 11.76 13.90 21.89
CA PHE A 676 11.33 12.59 22.34
C PHE A 676 11.02 12.67 23.83
N ASP A 677 9.77 12.37 24.19
CA ASP A 677 9.26 12.43 25.55
C ASP A 677 8.10 11.44 25.64
N ALA A 678 8.41 10.25 26.15
CA ALA A 678 7.43 9.18 26.29
C ALA A 678 6.20 9.65 27.09
N PRO A 679 6.31 10.25 28.30
CA PRO A 679 5.18 10.80 29.08
C PRO A 679 4.20 11.67 28.29
N LYS A 680 4.70 12.49 27.36
CA LYS A 680 3.86 13.40 26.57
C LYS A 680 3.28 12.77 25.31
N LEU A 681 3.66 11.55 24.96
CA LEU A 681 3.29 10.89 23.71
C LEU A 681 1.77 10.74 23.54
N LEU A 682 1.09 10.24 24.58
CA LEU A 682 -0.36 10.00 24.52
C LEU A 682 -1.18 11.29 24.61
N LEU A 683 -0.57 12.38 25.09
CA LEU A 683 -1.25 13.62 25.46
C LEU A 683 -0.85 14.77 24.51
N GLN A 684 0.11 15.60 24.92
CA GLN A 684 0.46 16.83 24.22
C GLN A 684 1.08 16.56 22.85
N ASN A 685 1.83 15.47 22.70
CA ASN A 685 2.56 15.17 21.47
C ASN A 685 1.76 14.29 20.48
N ALA A 686 0.62 13.72 20.88
CA ALA A 686 -0.15 12.77 20.07
C ALA A 686 -0.52 13.32 18.67
N HIS A 687 -0.82 14.62 18.59
CA HIS A 687 -1.19 15.32 17.35
C HIS A 687 -0.06 15.40 16.31
N LYS A 688 1.20 15.23 16.72
CA LYS A 688 2.37 15.27 15.83
C LYS A 688 2.60 13.95 15.10
N PHE A 689 1.93 12.88 15.53
CA PHE A 689 2.01 11.54 14.96
C PHE A 689 0.60 11.09 14.53
N PRO A 690 0.03 11.71 13.47
CA PRO A 690 -1.32 11.39 13.02
C PRO A 690 -1.40 9.94 12.52
N GLY A 691 -2.50 9.23 12.82
CA GLY A 691 -2.66 7.81 12.55
C GLY A 691 -2.20 6.93 13.72
N MET A 692 -1.78 5.70 13.43
CA MET A 692 -1.30 4.78 14.46
C MET A 692 0.22 4.87 14.62
N THR A 693 0.66 5.06 15.86
CA THR A 693 2.05 5.11 16.28
C THR A 693 2.46 3.82 16.97
N LEU A 694 3.57 3.22 16.54
CA LEU A 694 4.20 2.12 17.25
C LEU A 694 5.23 2.66 18.25
N THR A 695 5.14 2.25 19.51
CA THR A 695 6.26 2.45 20.45
C THR A 695 6.99 1.13 20.61
N VAL A 696 8.28 1.14 20.29
CA VAL A 696 9.11 -0.06 20.27
C VAL A 696 10.00 -0.01 21.50
N SER A 697 9.83 -1.00 22.36
CA SER A 697 10.51 -1.11 23.66
C SER A 697 10.72 -2.57 24.02
N SER A 698 11.70 -2.84 24.89
CA SER A 698 11.84 -4.15 25.54
C SER A 698 10.68 -4.42 26.51
N ASP A 699 10.17 -3.38 27.20
CA ASP A 699 8.96 -3.46 28.04
C ASP A 699 7.94 -2.37 27.66
N PRO A 700 7.11 -2.63 26.62
CA PRO A 700 6.07 -1.70 26.21
C PRO A 700 4.98 -1.46 27.28
N LYS A 701 4.80 -2.39 28.24
CA LYS A 701 3.80 -2.26 29.30
C LYS A 701 4.22 -1.19 30.31
N GLU A 702 5.48 -1.22 30.74
CA GLU A 702 6.02 -0.19 31.64
C GLU A 702 5.96 1.19 30.96
N GLN A 703 6.41 1.27 29.69
CA GLN A 703 6.37 2.51 28.92
C GLN A 703 4.94 3.06 28.78
N ILE A 704 3.95 2.23 28.43
CA ILE A 704 2.56 2.70 28.32
C ILE A 704 1.99 3.04 29.69
N GLY A 705 2.32 2.27 30.74
CA GLY A 705 1.90 2.55 32.12
C GLY A 705 2.29 3.97 32.55
N ALA A 706 3.56 4.33 32.37
CA ALA A 706 4.10 5.64 32.75
C ALA A 706 3.45 6.83 32.00
N THR A 707 2.92 6.58 30.80
CA THR A 707 2.35 7.64 29.93
C THR A 707 0.84 7.77 30.05
N SER A 708 0.17 6.75 30.61
CA SER A 708 -1.28 6.61 30.57
C SER A 708 -2.01 6.97 31.85
N GLU A 709 -1.30 7.20 32.96
CA GLU A 709 -1.90 7.47 34.28
C GLU A 709 -2.98 8.58 34.24
N ALA A 710 -2.71 9.68 33.54
CA ALA A 710 -3.63 10.79 33.41
C ALA A 710 -4.91 10.43 32.63
N LEU A 711 -4.78 9.57 31.60
CA LEU A 711 -5.92 9.09 30.80
C LEU A 711 -6.77 8.11 31.59
N VAL A 712 -6.13 7.15 32.27
CA VAL A 712 -6.80 6.10 33.06
C VAL A 712 -7.56 6.72 34.23
N LYS A 713 -6.99 7.72 34.91
CA LYS A 713 -7.62 8.41 36.04
C LYS A 713 -8.92 9.14 35.66
N GLU A 714 -9.01 9.65 34.45
CA GLU A 714 -10.20 10.36 33.95
C GLU A 714 -11.23 9.41 33.30
N MET A 715 -10.82 8.19 32.96
CA MET A 715 -11.71 7.18 32.40
C MET A 715 -12.67 6.63 33.49
N PRO A 716 -13.99 6.62 33.26
CA PRO A 716 -14.93 5.97 34.17
C PRO A 716 -14.70 4.45 34.22
N SER A 717 -15.00 3.83 35.35
CA SER A 717 -14.92 2.37 35.48
C SER A 717 -15.83 1.65 34.49
N LEU A 718 -15.39 0.50 33.99
CA LEU A 718 -16.16 -0.32 33.04
C LEU A 718 -17.52 -0.72 33.61
N LYS A 719 -17.56 -1.02 34.91
CA LYS A 719 -18.81 -1.34 35.62
C LYS A 719 -19.81 -0.19 35.57
N LYS A 720 -19.34 1.05 35.72
CA LYS A 720 -20.20 2.24 35.63
C LYS A 720 -20.71 2.44 34.20
N LEU A 721 -19.83 2.32 33.21
CA LEU A 721 -20.19 2.46 31.80
C LEU A 721 -21.21 1.39 31.37
N ASN A 722 -21.01 0.12 31.76
CA ASN A 722 -21.96 -0.96 31.47
C ASN A 722 -23.33 -0.69 32.10
N LYS A 723 -23.37 -0.26 33.36
CA LYS A 723 -24.62 0.07 34.05
C LYS A 723 -25.35 1.24 33.39
N GLU A 724 -24.62 2.25 32.93
CA GLU A 724 -25.19 3.36 32.17
C GLU A 724 -25.74 2.87 30.82
N ILE A 725 -25.04 1.96 30.13
CA ILE A 725 -25.50 1.38 28.85
C ILE A 725 -26.78 0.58 29.06
N GLU A 726 -26.84 -0.28 30.06
CA GLU A 726 -28.03 -1.07 30.39
C GLU A 726 -29.23 -0.16 30.69
N ALA A 727 -29.03 0.88 31.51
CA ALA A 727 -30.08 1.85 31.83
C ALA A 727 -30.54 2.62 30.58
N ALA A 728 -29.61 2.98 29.70
CA ALA A 728 -29.91 3.70 28.47
C ALA A 728 -30.63 2.80 27.45
N GLU A 729 -30.20 1.54 27.28
CA GLU A 729 -30.85 0.51 26.46
C GLU A 729 -32.28 0.25 26.95
N GLU A 730 -32.49 0.17 28.26
CA GLU A 730 -33.82 0.02 28.84
C GLU A 730 -34.70 1.25 28.61
N ALA A 731 -34.17 2.46 28.77
CA ALA A 731 -34.89 3.70 28.49
C ALA A 731 -35.27 3.82 27.00
N TYR A 732 -34.37 3.42 26.10
CA TYR A 732 -34.61 3.40 24.66
C TYR A 732 -35.68 2.37 24.29
N ARG A 733 -35.62 1.16 24.86
CA ARG A 733 -36.64 0.11 24.68
C ARG A 733 -38.02 0.58 25.13
N LYS A 734 -38.12 1.18 26.33
CA LYS A 734 -39.38 1.77 26.83
C LYS A 734 -39.93 2.84 25.89
N ARG A 735 -39.06 3.63 25.24
CA ARG A 735 -39.44 4.68 24.30
C ARG A 735 -39.97 4.10 22.98
N ILE A 736 -39.32 3.07 22.43
CA ILE A 736 -39.81 2.32 21.25
C ILE A 736 -41.15 1.65 21.56
N ASP A 737 -41.27 0.97 22.70
CA ASP A 737 -42.51 0.31 23.11
C ASP A 737 -43.67 1.31 23.26
N GLY A 738 -43.38 2.52 23.76
CA GLY A 738 -44.34 3.62 23.80
C GLY A 738 -44.81 4.08 22.42
N ILE A 739 -43.88 4.27 21.48
CA ILE A 739 -44.18 4.64 20.08
C ILE A 739 -45.02 3.55 19.40
N ARG A 740 -44.67 2.28 19.61
CA ARG A 740 -45.39 1.13 19.06
C ARG A 740 -46.82 1.04 19.59
N LYS A 741 -47.02 1.22 20.89
CA LYS A 741 -48.36 1.28 21.51
C LYS A 741 -49.21 2.47 21.03
N GLU A 742 -48.58 3.58 20.64
CA GLU A 742 -49.29 4.70 20.01
C GLU A 742 -49.66 4.39 18.55
N ALA A 743 -48.77 3.73 17.80
CA ALA A 743 -49.01 3.34 16.42
C ALA A 743 -50.11 2.26 16.31
N GLU A 744 -50.18 1.31 17.26
CA GLU A 744 -51.22 0.28 17.35
C GLU A 744 -52.65 0.84 17.58
N LYS A 745 -52.77 2.08 18.07
CA LYS A 745 -54.08 2.76 18.22
C LYS A 745 -54.66 3.24 16.88
N VAL A 746 -53.88 3.22 15.81
CA VAL A 746 -54.31 3.63 14.47
C VAL A 746 -54.86 2.42 13.73
N LYS A 747 -56.07 2.52 13.16
CA LYS A 747 -56.65 1.44 12.34
C LYS A 747 -55.84 1.26 11.04
N GLY A 748 -55.09 0.17 10.95
CA GLY A 748 -54.33 -0.28 9.78
C GLY A 748 -53.56 -1.57 10.12
N GLY A 749 -53.24 -2.40 9.13
CA GLY A 749 -52.45 -3.62 9.34
C GLY A 749 -51.02 -3.34 9.83
N GLU A 750 -50.26 -4.40 10.13
CA GLU A 750 -48.88 -4.32 10.65
C GLU A 750 -47.97 -3.38 9.84
N ASP A 751 -48.05 -3.41 8.51
CA ASP A 751 -47.25 -2.56 7.62
C ASP A 751 -47.41 -1.05 7.91
N ARG A 752 -48.63 -0.61 8.25
CA ARG A 752 -48.92 0.80 8.55
C ARG A 752 -48.40 1.20 9.93
N ILE A 753 -48.34 0.24 10.87
CA ILE A 753 -47.79 0.45 12.21
C ILE A 753 -46.27 0.63 12.11
N GLU A 754 -45.60 -0.21 11.32
CA GLU A 754 -44.14 -0.09 11.09
C GLU A 754 -43.76 1.21 10.38
N GLU A 755 -44.56 1.67 9.40
CA GLU A 755 -44.33 2.94 8.72
C GLU A 755 -44.41 4.14 9.68
N ILE A 756 -45.38 4.13 10.61
CA ILE A 756 -45.53 5.17 11.64
C ILE A 756 -44.37 5.15 12.64
N VAL A 757 -43.94 3.96 13.07
CA VAL A 757 -42.78 3.81 13.96
C VAL A 757 -41.52 4.35 13.28
N SER A 758 -41.29 3.98 12.02
CA SER A 758 -40.14 4.42 11.20
C SER A 758 -40.15 5.94 10.95
N ALA A 759 -41.33 6.54 10.75
CA ALA A 759 -41.48 7.98 10.56
C ALA A 759 -41.20 8.76 11.85
N LYS A 760 -41.76 8.31 12.99
CA LYS A 760 -41.51 8.93 14.31
C LYS A 760 -40.05 8.81 14.73
N LEU A 761 -39.38 7.69 14.45
CA LEU A 761 -37.96 7.53 14.70
C LEU A 761 -37.14 8.56 13.90
N ARG A 762 -37.46 8.77 12.62
CA ARG A 762 -36.85 9.80 11.76
C ARG A 762 -37.08 11.22 12.25
N GLU A 763 -38.28 11.58 12.70
CA GLU A 763 -38.59 12.90 13.27
C GLU A 763 -37.79 13.21 14.54
N MET A 764 -37.47 12.18 15.33
CA MET A 764 -36.65 12.31 16.54
C MET A 764 -35.14 12.30 16.26
N GLY A 765 -34.72 12.25 14.99
CA GLY A 765 -33.31 12.17 14.61
C GLY A 765 -32.64 10.85 15.04
N LEU A 766 -33.44 9.80 15.28
CA LEU A 766 -32.97 8.46 15.67
C LEU A 766 -33.03 7.56 14.43
N SER A 767 -31.90 6.99 14.01
CA SER A 767 -31.91 5.99 12.95
C SER A 767 -32.31 4.62 13.50
N GLU A 768 -33.00 3.81 12.68
CA GLU A 768 -33.18 2.38 12.97
C GLU A 768 -31.78 1.74 13.12
N GLY A 769 -31.44 1.32 14.35
CA GLY A 769 -30.13 0.76 14.68
C GLY A 769 -29.18 1.66 15.48
N ALA A 770 -29.49 2.95 15.69
CA ALA A 770 -28.72 3.79 16.62
C ALA A 770 -29.15 3.49 18.07
N GLY A 771 -28.39 2.63 18.75
CA GLY A 771 -28.56 2.41 20.19
C GLY A 771 -28.36 3.70 21.00
N PRO A 772 -28.81 3.70 22.27
CA PRO A 772 -28.67 4.88 23.12
C PRO A 772 -27.20 5.16 23.42
N GLY A 773 -26.78 6.40 23.14
CA GLY A 773 -25.38 6.82 23.24
C GLY A 773 -24.95 7.08 24.67
N VAL A 774 -24.44 6.05 25.35
CA VAL A 774 -23.53 6.25 26.49
C VAL A 774 -22.15 6.49 25.88
N LYS A 775 -21.66 7.73 26.00
CA LYS A 775 -20.42 8.15 25.34
C LYS A 775 -19.27 8.00 26.32
N ILE A 776 -18.33 7.11 25.98
CA ILE A 776 -16.96 7.18 26.49
C ILE A 776 -16.51 8.64 26.40
N PRO A 777 -15.94 9.23 27.46
CA PRO A 777 -15.52 10.62 27.42
C PRO A 777 -14.55 10.85 26.27
N GLU A 778 -14.96 11.63 25.27
CA GLU A 778 -14.20 11.80 24.03
C GLU A 778 -12.79 12.32 24.30
N HIS A 779 -12.59 13.13 25.35
CA HIS A 779 -11.28 13.65 25.74
C HIS A 779 -10.29 12.59 26.26
N CYS A 780 -10.76 11.40 26.63
CA CYS A 780 -9.91 10.26 27.00
C CYS A 780 -9.55 9.39 25.78
N VAL A 781 -10.13 9.65 24.61
CA VAL A 781 -9.82 8.93 23.38
C VAL A 781 -8.70 9.66 22.65
N VAL A 782 -7.50 9.07 22.60
CA VAL A 782 -6.32 9.69 22.00
C VAL A 782 -6.59 10.04 20.54
N ASN A 783 -6.21 11.25 20.12
CA ASN A 783 -6.44 11.84 18.79
C ASN A 783 -7.92 12.06 18.41
N SER A 784 -8.85 12.04 19.37
CA SER A 784 -10.20 12.58 19.17
C SER A 784 -10.20 14.11 19.16
N ARG A 785 -11.30 14.72 18.72
CA ARG A 785 -11.39 16.18 18.66
C ARG A 785 -11.38 16.82 20.04
N ALA A 786 -12.07 16.21 21.01
CA ALA A 786 -12.06 16.69 22.39
C ALA A 786 -10.68 16.50 23.06
N HIS A 787 -9.99 15.40 22.78
CA HIS A 787 -8.63 15.15 23.29
C HIS A 787 -7.66 16.22 22.80
N LEU A 788 -7.64 16.49 21.50
CA LEU A 788 -6.76 17.49 20.90
C LEU A 788 -7.02 18.88 21.44
N ARG A 789 -8.29 19.27 21.62
CA ARG A 789 -8.65 20.56 22.22
C ARG A 789 -8.10 20.71 23.64
N LYS A 790 -8.14 19.63 24.43
CA LYS A 790 -7.69 19.62 25.83
C LYS A 790 -6.16 19.66 25.96
N TYR A 791 -5.44 18.83 25.19
CA TYR A 791 -4.00 18.62 25.39
C TYR A 791 -3.10 19.34 24.38
N ALA A 792 -3.60 19.70 23.19
CA ALA A 792 -2.82 20.38 22.14
C ALA A 792 -3.35 21.77 21.75
N GLY A 793 -4.59 22.11 22.14
CA GLY A 793 -5.22 23.40 21.89
C GLY A 793 -6.23 23.38 20.73
N ALA A 794 -7.10 24.40 20.70
CA ALA A 794 -8.24 24.46 19.78
C ALA A 794 -7.83 24.54 18.30
N GLN A 795 -6.77 25.31 18.00
CA GLN A 795 -6.28 25.48 16.63
C GLN A 795 -5.83 24.15 16.02
N VAL A 796 -5.06 23.34 16.76
CA VAL A 796 -4.60 22.02 16.32
C VAL A 796 -5.79 21.09 16.02
N ALA A 797 -6.82 21.11 16.87
CA ALA A 797 -8.01 20.28 16.69
C ALA A 797 -8.90 20.68 15.48
N GLU A 798 -8.73 21.90 14.98
CA GLU A 798 -9.44 22.42 13.80
C GLU A 798 -8.64 22.23 12.51
N GLU A 799 -7.31 22.30 12.59
CA GLU A 799 -6.39 22.12 11.46
C GLU A 799 -6.08 20.64 11.15
N MET A 800 -6.26 19.73 12.11
CA MET A 800 -5.99 18.30 11.89
C MET A 800 -6.92 17.72 10.83
N ASP A 801 -6.35 16.94 9.90
CA ASP A 801 -7.11 16.24 8.87
C ASP A 801 -8.15 15.31 9.52
N GLY A 802 -9.41 15.45 9.08
CA GLY A 802 -10.54 14.66 9.55
C GLY A 802 -10.34 13.15 9.38
N GLY A 803 -9.51 12.72 8.42
CA GLY A 803 -9.15 11.31 8.25
C GLY A 803 -8.35 10.72 9.42
N PHE A 804 -7.67 11.56 10.22
CA PHE A 804 -6.90 11.13 11.40
C PHE A 804 -7.61 11.42 12.72
N ILE A 805 -8.76 12.10 12.71
CA ILE A 805 -9.56 12.32 13.91
C ILE A 805 -10.20 11.00 14.31
N ARG A 806 -9.90 10.51 15.52
CA ARG A 806 -10.49 9.27 16.02
C ARG A 806 -11.89 9.49 16.56
N ILE A 807 -12.76 8.54 16.21
CA ILE A 807 -14.14 8.50 16.68
C ILE A 807 -14.15 7.69 17.99
N PRO A 808 -14.93 8.09 19.00
CA PRO A 808 -15.11 7.30 20.22
C PRO A 808 -15.61 5.88 19.93
N PRO A 809 -15.20 4.87 20.72
CA PRO A 809 -15.66 3.49 20.54
C PRO A 809 -17.18 3.35 20.69
N SER A 810 -17.74 2.36 20.02
CA SER A 810 -19.16 2.03 20.08
C SER A 810 -19.52 1.21 21.33
N ASN A 811 -20.82 1.16 21.68
CA ASN A 811 -21.30 0.31 22.78
C ASN A 811 -20.97 -1.18 22.57
N ALA A 812 -20.93 -1.64 21.31
CA ALA A 812 -20.57 -3.03 20.99
C ALA A 812 -19.10 -3.30 21.31
N GLU A 813 -18.21 -2.37 20.95
CA GLU A 813 -16.77 -2.47 21.27
C GLU A 813 -16.54 -2.42 22.78
N LEU A 814 -17.31 -1.63 23.52
CA LEU A 814 -17.21 -1.60 24.99
C LEU A 814 -17.56 -2.96 25.61
N LYS A 815 -18.63 -3.61 25.14
CA LYS A 815 -19.01 -4.96 25.59
C LYS A 815 -17.96 -6.00 25.22
N GLU A 816 -17.37 -5.89 24.03
CA GLU A 816 -16.31 -6.79 23.56
C GLU A 816 -15.04 -6.64 24.40
N VAL A 817 -14.59 -5.40 24.65
CA VAL A 817 -13.44 -5.12 25.53
C VAL A 817 -13.68 -5.59 26.96
N GLY A 818 -14.90 -5.41 27.48
CA GLY A 818 -15.27 -5.87 28.81
C GLY A 818 -15.29 -7.41 28.98
N ALA A 819 -15.26 -8.17 27.88
CA ALA A 819 -15.18 -9.63 27.89
C ALA A 819 -13.74 -10.17 27.78
N LEU A 820 -12.75 -9.30 27.53
CA LEU A 820 -11.35 -9.71 27.40
C LEU A 820 -10.75 -10.06 28.77
N PRO A 821 -9.80 -11.02 28.82
CA PRO A 821 -9.18 -11.47 30.06
C PRO A 821 -8.06 -10.52 30.53
N VAL A 822 -8.35 -9.22 30.66
CA VAL A 822 -7.39 -8.20 31.09
C VAL A 822 -7.93 -7.36 32.23
N ASP A 823 -7.04 -6.65 32.94
CA ASP A 823 -7.44 -5.76 34.02
C ASP A 823 -8.18 -4.50 33.52
N GLU A 824 -8.76 -3.75 34.47
CA GLU A 824 -9.54 -2.55 34.16
C GLU A 824 -8.70 -1.43 33.54
N THR A 825 -7.41 -1.37 33.84
CA THR A 825 -6.47 -0.38 33.29
C THR A 825 -6.27 -0.62 31.80
N TRP A 826 -5.94 -1.84 31.40
CA TRP A 826 -5.73 -2.21 30.00
C TRP A 826 -7.01 -2.15 29.19
N ALA A 827 -8.14 -2.50 29.79
CA ALA A 827 -9.43 -2.35 29.14
C ALA A 827 -9.80 -0.87 28.93
N ALA A 828 -9.51 0.02 29.89
CA ALA A 828 -9.64 1.47 29.71
C ALA A 828 -8.71 2.00 28.61
N LEU A 829 -7.47 1.51 28.55
CA LEU A 829 -6.52 1.88 27.50
C LEU A 829 -6.98 1.45 26.11
N LEU A 830 -7.51 0.23 25.96
CA LEU A 830 -8.08 -0.23 24.70
C LEU A 830 -9.19 0.70 24.19
N LEU A 831 -10.07 1.17 25.09
CA LEU A 831 -11.12 2.14 24.76
C LEU A 831 -10.56 3.54 24.44
N ALA A 832 -9.46 3.93 25.07
CA ALA A 832 -8.72 5.14 24.70
C ALA A 832 -8.01 5.01 23.33
N GLY A 833 -7.85 3.78 22.83
CA GLY A 833 -7.09 3.43 21.63
C GLY A 833 -5.60 3.23 21.84
N VAL A 834 -5.22 2.83 23.04
CA VAL A 834 -3.84 2.53 23.43
C VAL A 834 -3.79 1.04 23.78
N ALA A 835 -2.78 0.32 23.30
CA ALA A 835 -2.63 -1.10 23.58
C ALA A 835 -1.16 -1.53 23.60
N ALA A 836 -0.87 -2.72 24.11
CA ALA A 836 0.40 -3.39 23.91
C ALA A 836 0.17 -4.72 23.18
N HIS A 837 1.03 -5.06 22.22
CA HIS A 837 0.99 -6.35 21.55
C HIS A 837 2.17 -7.21 22.04
N MET A 838 1.92 -7.99 23.09
CA MET A 838 2.93 -8.85 23.74
C MET A 838 2.35 -10.27 23.88
N PRO A 839 2.49 -11.14 22.86
CA PRO A 839 1.85 -12.46 22.81
C PRO A 839 2.23 -13.39 23.97
N HIS A 840 3.42 -13.18 24.55
CA HIS A 840 4.00 -14.01 25.60
C HIS A 840 3.87 -13.39 27.00
N ASP A 841 3.29 -12.19 27.13
CA ASP A 841 3.16 -11.54 28.44
C ASP A 841 1.99 -12.18 29.23
N PRO A 842 2.25 -12.67 30.45
CA PRO A 842 1.25 -13.37 31.25
C PRO A 842 0.22 -12.45 31.92
N VAL A 843 0.47 -11.13 31.98
CA VAL A 843 -0.51 -10.15 32.48
C VAL A 843 -1.57 -9.86 31.41
N LEU A 844 -1.14 -9.76 30.16
CA LEU A 844 -2.00 -9.49 29.01
C LEU A 844 -2.66 -10.75 28.45
N ASN A 845 -2.02 -11.91 28.60
CA ASN A 845 -2.52 -13.21 28.12
C ASN A 845 -2.46 -14.25 29.26
N PRO A 846 -3.30 -14.09 30.30
CA PRO A 846 -3.28 -14.98 31.46
C PRO A 846 -3.60 -16.42 31.04
N ALA A 847 -2.85 -17.38 31.58
CA ALA A 847 -2.95 -18.80 31.24
C ALA A 847 -2.79 -19.10 29.73
N GLY A 848 -2.10 -18.24 28.98
CA GLY A 848 -1.89 -18.41 27.54
C GLY A 848 -3.10 -18.04 26.68
N ASP A 849 -4.14 -17.42 27.24
CA ASP A 849 -5.30 -16.95 26.46
C ASP A 849 -4.92 -15.73 25.61
N ILE A 850 -4.64 -15.98 24.33
CA ILE A 850 -4.26 -14.96 23.34
C ILE A 850 -5.43 -14.11 22.83
N SER A 851 -6.62 -14.16 23.44
CA SER A 851 -7.80 -13.38 23.02
C SER A 851 -7.52 -11.87 23.00
N TYR A 852 -6.80 -11.34 23.99
CA TYR A 852 -6.37 -9.93 24.02
C TYR A 852 -5.44 -9.61 22.84
N THR A 853 -4.37 -10.39 22.66
CA THR A 853 -3.39 -10.16 21.59
C THR A 853 -4.05 -10.24 20.21
N ASN A 854 -4.97 -11.19 19.99
CA ASN A 854 -5.74 -11.29 18.75
C ASN A 854 -6.66 -10.08 18.53
N TYR A 855 -7.31 -9.59 19.59
CA TYR A 855 -8.12 -8.38 19.52
C TYR A 855 -7.27 -7.16 19.16
N VAL A 856 -6.12 -6.97 19.82
CA VAL A 856 -5.17 -5.88 19.52
C VAL A 856 -4.69 -5.97 18.07
N ALA A 857 -4.26 -7.15 17.62
CA ALA A 857 -3.85 -7.37 16.23
C ALA A 857 -4.97 -6.99 15.25
N ASN A 858 -6.22 -7.38 15.51
CA ASN A 858 -7.36 -7.01 14.69
C ASN A 858 -7.59 -5.48 14.66
N LYS A 859 -7.52 -4.81 15.81
CA LYS A 859 -7.67 -3.34 15.90
C LYS A 859 -6.54 -2.60 15.19
N MET A 860 -5.31 -3.09 15.30
CA MET A 860 -4.15 -2.56 14.58
C MET A 860 -4.38 -2.62 13.07
N GLU A 861 -4.83 -3.76 12.54
CA GLU A 861 -5.10 -3.96 11.09
C GLU A 861 -6.10 -2.98 10.50
N HIS A 862 -7.12 -2.64 11.28
CA HIS A 862 -8.16 -1.71 10.87
C HIS A 862 -7.81 -0.24 11.17
N GLY A 863 -6.60 0.03 11.68
CA GLY A 863 -6.16 1.39 12.04
C GLY A 863 -6.98 2.01 13.17
N GLN A 864 -7.53 1.17 14.06
CA GLN A 864 -8.46 1.60 15.11
C GLN A 864 -7.75 2.00 16.41
N LEU A 865 -6.43 1.83 16.50
CA LEU A 865 -5.60 2.28 17.62
C LEU A 865 -4.85 3.58 17.26
N ALA A 866 -4.60 4.41 18.28
CA ALA A 866 -3.74 5.59 18.16
C ALA A 866 -2.27 5.23 18.47
N VAL A 867 -2.05 4.44 19.52
CA VAL A 867 -0.71 4.04 19.96
C VAL A 867 -0.72 2.56 20.31
N CYS A 868 0.30 1.84 19.85
CA CYS A 868 0.50 0.45 20.23
C CYS A 868 1.96 0.18 20.59
N GLY A 869 2.18 -0.30 21.81
CA GLY A 869 3.46 -0.77 22.29
C GLY A 869 3.77 -2.15 21.76
N VAL A 870 4.97 -2.36 21.24
CA VAL A 870 5.37 -3.61 20.60
C VAL A 870 6.81 -4.00 20.97
N THR A 871 7.03 -5.31 21.12
CA THR A 871 8.36 -5.91 21.27
C THR A 871 8.94 -6.29 19.90
N LYS A 872 10.16 -6.85 19.89
CA LYS A 872 10.81 -7.41 18.69
C LYS A 872 9.91 -8.45 17.97
N ASP A 873 9.04 -9.16 18.67
CA ASP A 873 8.17 -10.20 18.10
C ASP A 873 7.21 -9.66 17.03
N PHE A 874 6.92 -8.36 17.08
CA PHE A 874 6.08 -7.69 16.11
C PHE A 874 6.77 -7.44 14.75
N THR A 875 8.11 -7.53 14.67
CA THR A 875 8.90 -7.18 13.47
C THR A 875 8.53 -7.96 12.22
N TYR A 876 7.93 -9.14 12.34
CA TYR A 876 7.64 -10.03 11.21
C TYR A 876 6.14 -10.33 11.04
N GLY A 877 5.65 -10.26 9.80
CA GLY A 877 4.32 -10.81 9.44
C GLY A 877 3.05 -9.98 9.58
N ALA A 878 3.08 -8.73 10.05
CA ALA A 878 1.86 -7.94 10.23
C ALA A 878 1.73 -6.81 9.19
N ASN A 879 0.71 -6.91 8.33
CA ASN A 879 0.31 -5.82 7.42
C ASN A 879 -0.50 -4.78 8.21
N VAL A 880 0.16 -4.09 9.14
CA VAL A 880 -0.47 -3.08 9.99
C VAL A 880 -0.25 -1.66 9.45
N PRO A 881 -1.31 -0.85 9.31
CA PRO A 881 -1.21 0.52 8.81
C PRO A 881 -0.64 1.49 9.86
N CYS A 882 0.70 1.54 9.98
CA CYS A 882 1.39 2.46 10.89
C CYS A 882 1.91 3.69 10.13
N THR A 883 1.77 4.87 10.73
CA THR A 883 2.32 6.12 10.20
C THR A 883 3.64 6.48 10.88
N SER A 884 3.80 6.10 12.15
CA SER A 884 4.92 6.52 12.97
C SER A 884 5.47 5.37 13.81
N VAL A 885 6.77 5.40 14.08
CA VAL A 885 7.46 4.51 15.02
C VAL A 885 8.36 5.33 15.92
N LEU A 886 8.27 5.07 17.22
CA LEU A 886 9.14 5.61 18.24
C LEU A 886 9.98 4.48 18.80
N VAL A 887 11.30 4.67 18.79
CA VAL A 887 12.25 3.67 19.26
C VAL A 887 12.92 4.20 20.52
N ASP A 888 12.74 3.50 21.63
CA ASP A 888 13.40 3.85 22.88
C ASP A 888 14.91 3.54 22.84
N LYS A 889 15.64 4.06 23.81
CA LYS A 889 17.10 3.90 23.89
C LYS A 889 17.51 2.45 24.10
N ASP A 890 16.82 1.73 24.96
CA ASP A 890 17.17 0.35 25.32
C ASP A 890 17.03 -0.59 24.12
N PHE A 891 15.91 -0.51 23.41
CA PHE A 891 15.64 -1.26 22.20
C PHE A 891 16.65 -0.92 21.11
N LEU A 892 16.95 0.37 20.93
CA LEU A 892 17.95 0.83 19.98
C LEU A 892 19.33 0.21 20.25
N LEU A 893 19.75 0.11 21.50
CA LEU A 893 21.07 -0.43 21.86
C LEU A 893 21.12 -1.95 21.77
N LYS A 894 20.07 -2.65 22.21
CA LYS A 894 20.01 -4.13 22.28
C LYS A 894 19.79 -4.83 20.94
N HIS A 895 19.16 -4.18 19.96
CA HIS A 895 18.77 -4.86 18.71
C HIS A 895 19.56 -4.43 17.47
N SER A 896 19.69 -5.29 16.46
CA SER A 896 20.50 -5.02 15.27
C SER A 896 19.91 -3.89 14.40
N ALA A 897 20.71 -3.34 13.48
CA ALA A 897 20.19 -2.37 12.50
C ALA A 897 19.11 -2.97 11.61
N ASN A 898 19.14 -4.27 11.33
CA ASN A 898 18.13 -4.90 10.50
C ASN A 898 16.80 -5.00 11.23
N THR A 899 16.78 -5.31 12.53
CA THR A 899 15.57 -5.23 13.38
C THR A 899 14.94 -3.83 13.30
N LEU A 900 15.75 -2.78 13.44
CA LEU A 900 15.31 -1.39 13.34
C LEU A 900 14.82 -1.03 11.93
N ARG A 901 15.53 -1.47 10.88
CA ARG A 901 15.13 -1.31 9.47
C ARG A 901 13.80 -1.98 9.17
N GLN A 902 13.47 -3.09 9.81
CA GLN A 902 12.18 -3.76 9.66
C GLN A 902 11.03 -2.93 10.25
N PHE A 903 11.21 -2.33 11.42
CA PHE A 903 10.23 -1.37 11.98
C PHE A 903 10.07 -0.12 11.11
N ILE A 904 11.17 0.45 10.64
CA ILE A 904 11.16 1.57 9.68
C ILE A 904 10.51 1.16 8.36
N GLY A 905 10.67 -0.10 7.95
CA GLY A 905 10.04 -0.69 6.80
C GLY A 905 8.51 -0.73 6.90
N ARG A 906 7.98 -0.85 8.12
CA ARG A 906 6.54 -0.92 8.42
C ARG A 906 5.86 0.44 8.42
N VAL A 907 6.58 1.48 8.79
CA VAL A 907 6.15 2.86 8.57
C VAL A 907 6.41 3.24 7.11
N ALA A 908 5.59 4.14 6.55
CA ALA A 908 5.61 4.53 5.13
C ALA A 908 5.04 3.48 4.15
N ARG A 909 3.75 3.15 4.29
CA ARG A 909 3.00 2.43 3.24
C ARG A 909 2.17 3.38 2.37
N THR A 910 2.04 3.00 1.11
CA THR A 910 1.28 3.76 0.11
C THR A 910 -0.18 3.91 0.55
N GLY A 911 -0.70 5.13 0.52
CA GLY A 911 -2.11 5.43 0.82
C GLY A 911 -2.46 5.67 2.29
N LEU A 912 -1.52 5.54 3.23
CA LEU A 912 -1.75 5.84 4.65
C LEU A 912 -1.33 7.25 5.04
N ALA A 913 -0.10 7.63 4.70
CA ALA A 913 0.50 8.92 5.05
C ALA A 913 1.46 9.37 3.93
N PRO A 914 1.75 10.68 3.82
CA PRO A 914 2.73 11.21 2.85
C PRO A 914 4.14 10.63 3.00
N PHE A 915 4.52 10.35 4.24
CA PHE A 915 5.76 9.71 4.64
C PHE A 915 5.54 9.04 6.00
N GLY A 916 6.36 8.04 6.30
CA GLY A 916 6.43 7.47 7.66
C GLY A 916 7.34 8.32 8.54
N ILE A 917 7.17 8.25 9.85
CA ILE A 917 8.05 8.93 10.82
C ILE A 917 8.74 7.87 11.67
N ALA A 918 10.04 8.00 11.86
CA ALA A 918 10.82 7.20 12.81
C ALA A 918 11.58 8.14 13.75
N GLN A 919 11.13 8.25 14.99
CA GLN A 919 11.79 9.06 16.01
C GLN A 919 12.54 8.17 17.00
N PHE A 920 13.76 8.58 17.34
CA PHE A 920 14.66 7.84 18.22
C PHE A 920 14.93 8.64 19.49
N GLU A 921 15.07 7.94 20.61
CA GLU A 921 15.41 8.53 21.91
C GLU A 921 16.91 8.86 22.05
N ASP A 922 17.78 8.22 21.26
CA ASP A 922 19.23 8.44 21.30
C ASP A 922 19.80 8.55 19.87
N ASP A 923 20.81 9.42 19.65
CA ASP A 923 21.42 9.67 18.35
C ASP A 923 22.29 8.52 17.82
N ALA A 924 22.62 7.52 18.66
CA ALA A 924 23.38 6.33 18.26
C ALA A 924 22.75 5.56 17.07
N PHE A 925 21.45 5.78 16.80
CA PHE A 925 20.78 5.17 15.65
C PHE A 925 21.40 5.57 14.32
N LEU A 926 21.96 6.78 14.17
CA LEU A 926 22.53 7.24 12.91
C LEU A 926 23.71 6.35 12.51
N GLU A 927 24.66 6.15 13.42
CA GLU A 927 25.80 5.26 13.19
C GLU A 927 25.34 3.81 12.99
N LYS A 928 24.45 3.32 13.85
CA LYS A 928 23.97 1.93 13.79
C LYS A 928 23.26 1.60 12.49
N MET A 929 22.38 2.50 12.01
CA MET A 929 21.53 2.29 10.84
C MET A 929 22.19 2.67 9.53
N CYS A 930 22.98 3.75 9.53
CA CYS A 930 23.54 4.35 8.31
C CYS A 930 25.04 4.05 8.13
N GLY A 931 25.73 3.56 9.16
CA GLY A 931 27.15 3.18 9.11
C GLY A 931 27.43 1.94 8.25
N LYS A 932 28.72 1.59 8.13
CA LYS A 932 29.22 0.49 7.29
C LYS A 932 29.28 -0.86 8.01
N ASN A 933 29.26 -0.87 9.34
CA ASN A 933 29.71 -2.00 10.15
C ASN A 933 28.63 -3.05 10.48
N ASN A 934 27.38 -2.89 10.03
CA ASN A 934 26.31 -3.79 10.47
C ASN A 934 26.10 -4.98 9.53
N GLN A 935 26.98 -5.99 9.66
CA GLN A 935 26.93 -7.28 8.94
C GLN A 935 26.59 -8.48 9.83
N GLU A 936 26.13 -8.25 11.08
CA GLU A 936 25.90 -9.30 12.08
C GLU A 936 25.05 -10.47 11.56
N GLU A 937 23.94 -10.18 10.87
CA GLU A 937 23.08 -11.24 10.30
C GLU A 937 23.78 -12.03 9.20
N ALA A 938 24.55 -11.36 8.33
CA ALA A 938 25.28 -12.02 7.26
C ALA A 938 26.35 -12.96 7.84
N LEU A 939 27.09 -12.48 8.85
CA LEU A 939 28.07 -13.25 9.59
C LEU A 939 27.44 -14.45 10.29
N CYS A 940 26.30 -14.25 10.97
CA CYS A 940 25.55 -15.31 11.62
C CYS A 940 25.08 -16.37 10.62
N MET A 941 24.49 -15.96 9.50
CA MET A 941 24.02 -16.88 8.44
C MET A 941 25.19 -17.67 7.85
N GLU A 942 26.30 -17.01 7.55
CA GLU A 942 27.51 -17.64 7.01
C GLU A 942 28.17 -18.60 8.00
N ALA A 943 28.26 -18.21 9.28
CA ALA A 943 28.79 -19.06 10.35
C ALA A 943 27.91 -20.29 10.58
N THR A 944 26.59 -20.10 10.60
CA THR A 944 25.59 -21.17 10.73
C THR A 944 25.66 -22.13 9.52
N ALA A 945 25.79 -21.61 8.30
CA ALA A 945 25.94 -22.42 7.09
C ALA A 945 27.20 -23.30 7.15
N LYS A 946 28.33 -22.71 7.56
CA LYS A 946 29.60 -23.46 7.75
C LYS A 946 29.47 -24.54 8.82
N ALA A 947 28.82 -24.24 9.93
CA ALA A 947 28.61 -25.21 11.00
C ALA A 947 27.75 -26.39 10.51
N ILE A 948 26.64 -26.12 9.82
CA ILE A 948 25.79 -27.16 9.25
C ILE A 948 26.52 -28.00 8.21
N CYS A 949 27.28 -27.39 7.29
CA CYS A 949 28.07 -28.15 6.32
C CYS A 949 29.06 -29.10 6.99
N LYS A 950 29.76 -28.66 8.05
CA LYS A 950 30.68 -29.53 8.80
C LYS A 950 29.97 -30.73 9.43
N LEU A 951 28.78 -30.53 10.01
CA LEU A 951 28.00 -31.61 10.61
C LEU A 951 27.55 -32.63 9.54
N VAL A 952 27.09 -32.14 8.40
CA VAL A 952 26.70 -32.98 7.26
C VAL A 952 27.89 -33.76 6.70
N ASP A 953 29.04 -33.11 6.53
CA ASP A 953 30.27 -33.75 6.06
C ASP A 953 30.80 -34.79 7.06
N ALA A 954 30.52 -34.62 8.36
CA ALA A 954 30.81 -35.59 9.41
C ALA A 954 29.80 -36.75 9.49
N GLY A 955 28.73 -36.73 8.68
CA GLY A 955 27.70 -37.76 8.66
C GLY A 955 26.70 -37.68 9.82
N GLU A 956 26.62 -36.54 10.51
CA GLU A 956 25.67 -36.34 11.61
C GLU A 956 24.26 -36.02 11.08
N GLU A 957 23.23 -36.62 11.70
CA GLU A 957 21.84 -36.23 11.41
C GLU A 957 21.54 -34.88 12.07
N LEU A 958 21.09 -33.93 11.25
CA LEU A 958 20.58 -32.64 11.69
C LEU A 958 19.18 -32.85 12.30
N SER A 959 19.11 -33.31 13.55
CA SER A 959 17.85 -33.58 14.27
C SER A 959 17.13 -32.31 14.68
#